data_AF-A0A550JGR0-F1
#
_entry.id   AF-A0A550JGR0-F1
#
_cell.length_a   1.000
_cell.length_b   1.000
_cell.length_c   1.000
_cell.angle_alpha   90.00
_cell.angle_beta   90.00
_cell.angle_gamma   90.00
#
_symmetry.space_group_name_H-M   'P 1'
#
loop_
_entity.id
_entity.type
_entity.pdbx_description
1 polymer ?
#
loop_
_entity_poly.entity_id
_entity_poly.type
_entity_poly.pdbx_seq_one_letter_code
_entity_poly.pdbx_strand_id
1 'polypeptide(L)'
;MPRTFRPPFAGRSFPTKHAMTPFQPKDSVEASSWRPISRAEIEQLVRSLASAYEVVGVQESHGRLTMGRIDDPALLRLEFPPRVHSPKKFLFPNWEQLFRFRLGGSVLLEAETAAPPRVIFGMHPCDLHAVRVLDDCLFEGEADSAYRAKRAVTLLVGVDCLPDEHCFCTSMGTDRIAGGFDLFLHRLDNGYLVRCGSAQGEQMLARHAPLVAVRPGEPPLPLQTKQCEVGLRFSVESLAPLLGDAYEHPLWQEIGDRCLGCGACTLLCPSCYCFNVQDRLDLDLEGGARVRTWDSCQFDQFTRVAGGEEFRGNQADRQRHRFFRKYKYLWEKHRRTACVGCGRCSRECLGRIDPRQVLNGLFAERALPETSAVPGAEYRPQLSEIMKVQELTAREKSFRLRFDTPLVFEPGAFLEVSVFGLGEAPFTIASPPSPDCEAEIVVRAAGALTQALHRLKAGDRVGVRGPFGKGFPLEEFFGRDVLLVAGGLGLITLRSLLLTILSRRREFGRVSLLYGARDREALLFREDLLAWHRGGELDCRFAVLSETEEWTGVRGDITYLFRDLDLAPQQTVAAVSGPPGMYRFVNPLLLRLGLDEERLFLNLERHMKCGLGKCGKCRINDVCVCECGPIFPYSRVRHLREAIER
;
A
#
# COMPACT_ATOMS: atom_id res chain seq x y z
N MET A 1 59.91 -10.55 -3.46
CA MET A 1 59.55 -10.56 -2.03
C MET A 1 59.09 -9.18 -1.59
N PRO A 2 57.77 -8.92 -1.50
CA PRO A 2 57.23 -7.79 -0.77
C PRO A 2 56.58 -8.28 0.54
N ARG A 3 56.93 -7.61 1.64
CA ARG A 3 56.47 -7.90 3.01
C ARG A 3 55.02 -7.44 3.18
N THR A 4 54.20 -8.34 3.72
CA THR A 4 52.82 -8.14 4.12
C THR A 4 52.75 -7.26 5.38
N PHE A 5 51.95 -6.20 5.31
CA PHE A 5 51.57 -5.36 6.45
C PHE A 5 50.48 -6.07 7.26
N ARG A 6 50.77 -6.41 8.53
CA ARG A 6 49.77 -6.77 9.56
C ARG A 6 49.41 -5.52 10.37
N PRO A 7 48.14 -5.24 10.67
CA PRO A 7 47.78 -4.19 11.61
C PRO A 7 47.94 -4.66 13.07
N PRO A 8 48.37 -3.79 14.00
CA PRO A 8 48.41 -4.08 15.43
C PRO A 8 47.07 -3.74 16.11
N PHE A 9 46.94 -4.19 17.36
CA PHE A 9 45.83 -4.01 18.32
C PHE A 9 44.77 -5.12 18.36
N ALA A 10 45.23 -6.28 18.83
CA ALA A 10 44.43 -7.15 19.69
C ALA A 10 44.46 -6.63 21.14
N GLY A 11 43.32 -6.66 21.82
CA GLY A 11 43.27 -6.68 23.28
C GLY A 11 42.72 -5.43 23.98
N ARG A 12 41.40 -5.20 23.90
CA ARG A 12 40.60 -4.73 25.05
C ARG A 12 39.21 -5.37 24.97
N SER A 13 38.91 -6.24 25.94
CA SER A 13 37.59 -6.82 26.17
C SER A 13 36.61 -5.70 26.57
N PHE A 14 35.66 -5.39 25.71
CA PHE A 14 34.49 -4.60 26.09
C PHE A 14 33.60 -5.44 27.03
N PRO A 15 33.09 -4.87 28.13
CA PRO A 15 32.18 -5.60 29.01
C PRO A 15 30.94 -6.01 28.21
N THR A 16 30.61 -7.29 28.33
CA THR A 16 29.43 -7.94 27.78
C THR A 16 28.20 -7.06 27.96
N LYS A 17 27.58 -6.68 26.83
CA LYS A 17 26.22 -6.13 26.76
C LYS A 17 25.34 -6.95 27.69
N HIS A 18 24.74 -6.31 28.70
CA HIS A 18 23.61 -6.90 29.40
C HIS A 18 22.59 -7.30 28.34
N ALA A 19 22.39 -8.61 28.15
CA ALA A 19 21.36 -9.13 27.29
C ALA A 19 20.01 -8.76 27.93
N MET A 20 19.47 -7.61 27.53
CA MET A 20 18.10 -7.23 27.85
C MET A 20 17.18 -8.21 27.13
N THR A 21 16.32 -8.87 27.91
CA THR A 21 15.36 -9.87 27.46
C THR A 21 14.55 -9.34 26.27
N PRO A 22 14.37 -10.10 25.18
CA PRO A 22 13.53 -9.68 24.06
C PRO A 22 12.11 -9.40 24.55
N PHE A 23 11.56 -8.23 24.16
CA PHE A 23 10.16 -7.90 24.41
C PHE A 23 9.30 -8.95 23.71
N GLN A 24 8.60 -9.76 24.49
CA GLN A 24 7.56 -10.64 23.96
C GLN A 24 6.26 -9.83 23.86
N PRO A 25 5.61 -9.78 22.68
CA PRO A 25 4.26 -9.27 22.56
C PRO A 25 3.36 -9.95 23.60
N LYS A 26 2.38 -9.23 24.15
CA LYS A 26 1.39 -9.83 25.06
C LYS A 26 0.50 -10.76 24.23
N ASP A 27 0.96 -11.99 24.03
CA ASP A 27 0.22 -13.05 23.35
C ASP A 27 -1.04 -13.38 24.15
N SER A 28 -2.13 -13.63 23.43
CA SER A 28 -3.42 -14.00 23.99
C SER A 28 -3.29 -15.31 24.77
N VAL A 29 -3.50 -15.26 26.08
CA VAL A 29 -3.64 -16.47 26.90
C VAL A 29 -4.82 -17.29 26.36
N GLU A 30 -4.60 -18.58 26.07
CA GLU A 30 -5.56 -19.52 25.46
C GLU A 30 -6.83 -19.77 26.31
N ALA A 31 -6.92 -19.20 27.51
CA ALA A 31 -8.14 -19.16 28.31
C ALA A 31 -8.27 -17.80 29.02
N SER A 32 -9.02 -16.86 28.44
CA SER A 32 -9.35 -15.61 29.12
C SER A 32 -10.27 -15.91 30.31
N SER A 33 -9.79 -15.71 31.54
CA SER A 33 -10.63 -15.80 32.73
C SER A 33 -11.53 -14.55 32.82
N TRP A 34 -12.82 -14.77 33.08
CA TRP A 34 -13.84 -13.75 33.24
C TRP A 34 -14.24 -13.65 34.70
N ARG A 35 -14.34 -12.42 35.24
CA ARG A 35 -14.63 -12.19 36.66
C ARG A 35 -15.51 -10.95 36.84
N PRO A 36 -16.67 -11.02 37.51
CA PRO A 36 -17.39 -9.82 37.89
C PRO A 36 -16.57 -9.03 38.93
N ILE A 37 -16.65 -7.70 38.86
CA ILE A 37 -16.04 -6.79 39.82
C ILE A 37 -16.97 -5.59 40.06
N SER A 38 -17.19 -5.25 41.32
CA SER A 38 -17.95 -4.07 41.73
C SER A 38 -17.07 -2.81 41.67
N ARG A 39 -17.70 -1.64 41.71
CA ARG A 39 -16.97 -0.37 41.76
C ARG A 39 -16.13 -0.24 43.04
N ALA A 40 -16.62 -0.73 44.18
CA ALA A 40 -15.88 -0.71 45.43
C ALA A 40 -14.60 -1.57 45.37
N GLU A 41 -14.67 -2.74 44.73
CA GLU A 41 -13.50 -3.59 44.51
C GLU A 41 -12.49 -2.97 43.54
N ILE A 42 -12.95 -2.23 42.52
CA ILE A 42 -12.05 -1.45 41.65
C ILE A 42 -11.33 -0.37 42.45
N GLU A 43 -12.03 0.35 43.34
CA GLU A 43 -11.38 1.34 44.19
C GLU A 43 -10.34 0.71 45.12
N GLN A 44 -10.66 -0.46 45.71
CA GLN A 44 -9.72 -1.21 46.54
C GLN A 44 -8.49 -1.68 45.72
N LEU A 45 -8.71 -2.17 44.50
CA LEU A 45 -7.66 -2.54 43.56
C LEU A 45 -6.74 -1.34 43.29
N VAL A 46 -7.30 -0.18 42.99
CA VAL A 46 -6.55 1.06 42.74
C VAL A 46 -5.76 1.49 43.98
N ARG A 47 -6.36 1.45 45.19
CA ARG A 47 -5.63 1.72 46.46
C ARG A 47 -4.44 0.79 46.63
N SER A 48 -4.64 -0.49 46.35
CA SER A 48 -3.61 -1.51 46.51
C SER A 48 -2.50 -1.37 45.47
N LEU A 49 -2.82 -0.98 44.24
CA LEU A 49 -1.84 -0.74 43.18
C LEU A 49 -1.00 0.51 43.43
N ALA A 50 -1.57 1.55 44.04
CA ALA A 50 -0.88 2.81 44.32
C ALA A 50 0.35 2.68 45.23
N SER A 51 0.52 1.57 45.96
CA SER A 51 1.72 1.31 46.76
C SER A 51 2.94 0.83 45.95
N ALA A 52 2.71 0.28 44.75
CA ALA A 52 3.75 -0.36 43.93
C ALA A 52 3.83 0.18 42.50
N TYR A 53 2.78 0.85 42.04
CA TYR A 53 2.68 1.38 40.68
C TYR A 53 2.24 2.84 40.72
N GLU A 54 2.69 3.60 39.72
CA GLU A 54 1.99 4.83 39.36
C GLU A 54 0.65 4.45 38.71
N VAL A 55 -0.46 4.78 39.37
CA VAL A 55 -1.79 4.55 38.83
C VAL A 55 -2.26 5.77 38.08
N VAL A 56 -2.57 5.58 36.80
CA VAL A 56 -3.05 6.61 35.88
C VAL A 56 -4.45 6.26 35.42
N GLY A 57 -5.33 7.24 35.32
CA GLY A 57 -6.71 7.04 34.87
C GLY A 57 -7.38 8.36 34.54
N VAL A 58 -8.65 8.29 34.11
CA VAL A 58 -9.45 9.49 33.85
C VAL A 58 -10.06 9.99 35.16
N GLN A 59 -9.95 11.30 35.39
CA GLN A 59 -10.57 12.00 36.51
C GLN A 59 -11.07 13.37 36.05
N GLU A 60 -11.93 13.97 36.86
CA GLU A 60 -12.36 15.35 36.65
C GLU A 60 -11.38 16.32 37.32
N SER A 61 -10.90 17.30 36.56
CA SER A 61 -10.01 18.35 37.05
C SER A 61 -10.38 19.67 36.37
N HIS A 62 -10.58 20.73 37.16
CA HIS A 62 -11.00 22.05 36.67
C HIS A 62 -12.23 22.01 35.74
N GLY A 63 -13.23 21.18 36.06
CA GLY A 63 -14.47 21.03 35.27
C GLY A 63 -14.29 20.31 33.92
N ARG A 64 -13.15 19.61 33.72
CA ARG A 64 -12.86 18.85 32.51
C ARG A 64 -12.37 17.45 32.85
N LEU A 65 -12.73 16.48 32.01
CA LEU A 65 -12.20 15.11 32.11
C LEU A 65 -10.78 15.09 31.55
N THR A 66 -9.83 14.63 32.36
CA THR A 66 -8.42 14.53 32.00
C THR A 66 -7.87 13.18 32.43
N MET A 67 -6.90 12.65 31.67
CA MET A 67 -6.16 11.47 32.09
C MET A 67 -4.88 11.88 32.81
N GLY A 68 -4.71 11.42 34.05
CA GLY A 68 -3.62 11.82 34.95
C GLY A 68 -3.38 10.79 36.04
N ARG A 69 -2.44 11.08 36.94
CA ARG A 69 -2.20 10.28 38.14
C ARG A 69 -3.44 10.30 39.04
N ILE A 70 -3.81 9.15 39.57
CA ILE A 70 -4.94 8.95 40.48
C ILE A 70 -4.40 8.82 41.90
N ASP A 71 -4.53 9.88 42.69
CA ASP A 71 -4.13 9.87 44.11
C ASP A 71 -5.27 9.40 45.02
N ASP A 72 -6.52 9.73 44.67
CA ASP A 72 -7.72 9.20 45.31
C ASP A 72 -8.50 8.29 44.34
N PRO A 73 -8.59 6.98 44.62
CA PRO A 73 -9.37 6.02 43.82
C PRO A 73 -10.81 6.43 43.54
N ALA A 74 -11.46 7.18 44.44
CA ALA A 74 -12.85 7.63 44.26
C ALA A 74 -12.99 8.63 43.08
N LEU A 75 -11.89 9.27 42.69
CA LEU A 75 -11.85 10.19 41.55
C LEU A 75 -11.76 9.47 40.20
N LEU A 76 -11.44 8.17 40.17
CA LEU A 76 -11.37 7.41 38.94
C LEU A 76 -12.73 7.38 38.24
N ARG A 77 -12.73 7.69 36.94
CA ARG A 77 -13.88 7.61 36.04
C ARG A 77 -13.55 6.60 34.95
N LEU A 78 -14.36 5.54 34.89
CA LEU A 78 -14.25 4.50 33.85
C LEU A 78 -15.25 4.71 32.72
N GLU A 79 -16.32 5.45 32.99
CA GLU A 79 -17.33 5.81 32.00
C GLU A 79 -17.13 7.26 31.58
N PHE A 80 -16.63 7.44 30.36
CA PHE A 80 -16.40 8.76 29.79
C PHE A 80 -16.44 8.70 28.26
N PRO A 81 -16.82 9.82 27.60
CA PRO A 81 -16.78 9.91 26.16
C PRO A 81 -15.34 9.87 25.60
N PRO A 82 -15.12 9.44 24.34
CA PRO A 82 -13.79 9.33 23.73
C PRO A 82 -12.97 10.63 23.59
N ARG A 83 -13.53 11.78 23.97
CA ARG A 83 -12.91 13.12 23.93
C ARG A 83 -11.71 13.33 24.88
N VAL A 84 -11.47 12.42 25.82
CA VAL A 84 -10.33 12.52 26.73
C VAL A 84 -9.02 12.36 25.94
N HIS A 85 -8.02 13.17 26.28
CA HIS A 85 -6.70 13.15 25.64
C HIS A 85 -6.11 11.74 25.63
N SER A 86 -5.43 11.39 24.53
CA SER A 86 -4.87 10.05 24.35
C SER A 86 -3.96 9.61 25.50
N PRO A 87 -4.05 8.33 25.93
CA PRO A 87 -3.11 7.71 26.87
C PRO A 87 -1.66 7.64 26.37
N LYS A 88 -1.41 7.92 25.07
CA LYS A 88 -0.06 7.81 24.49
C LYS A 88 1.00 8.61 25.26
N LYS A 89 0.63 9.72 25.90
CA LYS A 89 1.56 10.59 26.65
C LYS A 89 2.26 9.91 27.82
N PHE A 90 1.77 8.76 28.28
CA PHE A 90 2.42 7.97 29.33
C PHE A 90 3.41 6.95 28.76
N LEU A 91 3.19 6.45 27.55
CA LEU A 91 4.10 5.52 26.87
C LEU A 91 5.15 6.25 26.03
N PHE A 92 4.75 7.38 25.43
CA PHE A 92 5.52 8.23 24.55
C PHE A 92 5.27 9.70 24.91
N PRO A 93 5.91 10.24 25.95
CA PRO A 93 5.64 11.59 26.48
C PRO A 93 5.92 12.71 25.48
N ASN A 94 5.20 13.82 25.63
CA ASN A 94 5.46 15.03 24.83
C ASN A 94 6.83 15.64 25.16
N TRP A 95 7.29 15.49 26.39
CA TRP A 95 8.59 15.96 26.85
C TRP A 95 9.27 14.78 27.52
N GLU A 96 10.30 14.24 26.86
CA GLU A 96 10.99 13.05 27.30
C GLU A 96 12.49 13.28 27.28
N GLN A 97 13.09 13.39 28.46
CA GLN A 97 14.54 13.39 28.61
C GLN A 97 15.07 12.00 28.24
N LEU A 98 15.99 11.93 27.28
CA LEU A 98 16.65 10.69 26.86
C LEU A 98 17.95 10.44 27.65
N PHE A 99 18.71 11.49 27.91
CA PHE A 99 19.88 11.46 28.80
C PHE A 99 20.29 12.88 29.18
N ARG A 100 21.07 13.00 30.26
CA ARG A 100 21.77 14.24 30.61
C ARG A 100 23.22 14.19 30.17
N PHE A 101 23.79 15.35 29.92
CA PHE A 101 25.20 15.50 29.62
C PHE A 101 25.80 16.65 30.43
N ARG A 102 27.10 16.55 30.73
CA ARG A 102 27.89 17.66 31.24
C ARG A 102 28.93 18.08 30.22
N LEU A 103 29.09 19.39 30.10
CA LEU A 103 30.06 20.06 29.26
C LEU A 103 31.32 20.33 30.09
N GLY A 104 32.49 20.07 29.51
CA GLY A 104 33.79 20.16 30.16
C GLY A 104 34.88 19.70 29.20
N GLY A 105 36.10 19.42 29.70
CA GLY A 105 37.20 18.91 28.87
C GLY A 105 36.89 17.58 28.16
N SER A 106 35.93 16.80 28.69
CA SER A 106 35.30 15.66 28.04
C SER A 106 33.78 15.65 28.33
N VAL A 107 32.97 15.30 27.33
CA VAL A 107 31.50 15.20 27.49
C VAL A 107 31.16 13.92 28.26
N LEU A 108 30.49 14.06 29.39
CA LEU A 108 30.03 12.95 30.22
C LEU A 108 28.53 12.75 30.04
N LEU A 109 28.10 11.51 29.75
CA LEU A 109 26.69 11.13 29.70
C LEU A 109 26.28 10.53 31.04
N GLU A 110 25.23 11.06 31.65
CA GLU A 110 24.70 10.54 32.92
C GLU A 110 23.70 9.40 32.63
N ALA A 111 23.70 8.38 33.48
CA ALA A 111 22.81 7.23 33.35
C ALA A 111 21.34 7.63 33.57
N GLU A 112 20.46 7.07 32.75
CA GLU A 112 19.02 7.36 32.79
C GLU A 112 18.34 6.63 33.96
N THR A 113 17.38 7.27 34.60
CA THR A 113 16.50 6.63 35.59
C THR A 113 15.50 5.70 34.90
N ALA A 114 15.36 4.48 35.42
CA ALA A 114 14.36 3.53 34.96
C ALA A 114 12.94 4.12 35.07
N ALA A 115 12.10 3.87 34.07
CA ALA A 115 10.70 4.27 34.10
C ALA A 115 9.99 3.56 35.29
N PRO A 116 9.18 4.28 36.09
CA PRO A 116 8.46 3.66 37.19
C PRO A 116 7.43 2.65 36.65
N PRO A 117 7.21 1.52 37.34
CA PRO A 117 6.09 0.63 37.04
C PRO A 117 4.77 1.41 37.05
N ARG A 118 3.93 1.22 36.01
CA ARG A 118 2.72 2.02 35.82
C ARG A 118 1.52 1.14 35.45
N VAL A 119 0.34 1.56 35.88
CA VAL A 119 -0.95 0.99 35.43
C VAL A 119 -1.79 2.12 34.82
N ILE A 120 -2.27 1.94 33.59
CA ILE A 120 -3.12 2.91 32.89
C ILE A 120 -4.54 2.35 32.79
N PHE A 121 -5.47 2.97 33.52
CA PHE A 121 -6.90 2.70 33.47
C PHE A 121 -7.62 3.56 32.43
N GLY A 122 -8.71 3.03 31.89
CA GLY A 122 -9.59 3.77 31.00
C GLY A 122 -9.06 3.86 29.57
N MET A 123 -8.45 2.78 29.04
CA MET A 123 -8.10 2.75 27.63
C MET A 123 -9.26 2.19 26.80
N HIS A 124 -9.85 3.00 25.92
CA HIS A 124 -10.84 2.49 24.98
C HIS A 124 -10.20 1.52 23.97
N PRO A 125 -10.96 0.63 23.30
CA PRO A 125 -10.42 -0.31 22.31
C PRO A 125 -9.56 0.37 21.24
N CYS A 126 -9.98 1.54 20.76
CA CYS A 126 -9.23 2.31 19.78
C CYS A 126 -7.87 2.81 20.31
N ASP A 127 -7.75 3.12 21.61
CA ASP A 127 -6.48 3.49 22.24
C ASP A 127 -5.54 2.29 22.37
N LEU A 128 -6.07 1.11 22.71
CA LEU A 128 -5.27 -0.12 22.77
C LEU A 128 -4.80 -0.56 21.37
N HIS A 129 -5.66 -0.43 20.34
CA HIS A 129 -5.24 -0.61 18.95
C HIS A 129 -4.17 0.39 18.53
N ALA A 130 -4.24 1.63 19.00
CA ALA A 130 -3.24 2.64 18.74
C ALA A 130 -1.88 2.30 19.40
N VAL A 131 -1.87 1.72 20.61
CA VAL A 131 -0.64 1.19 21.21
C VAL A 131 -0.01 0.12 20.34
N ARG A 132 -0.80 -0.78 19.73
CA ARG A 132 -0.26 -1.77 18.78
C ARG A 132 0.39 -1.11 17.57
N VAL A 133 -0.21 -0.03 17.03
CA VAL A 133 0.40 0.75 15.95
C VAL A 133 1.72 1.39 16.40
N LEU A 134 1.80 1.91 17.63
CA LEU A 134 3.04 2.46 18.18
C LEU A 134 4.10 1.37 18.36
N ASP A 135 3.72 0.21 18.90
CA ASP A 135 4.59 -0.96 19.07
C ASP A 135 5.15 -1.39 17.69
N ASP A 136 4.30 -1.51 16.66
CA ASP A 136 4.71 -1.84 15.29
C ASP A 136 5.75 -0.85 14.74
N CYS A 137 5.59 0.45 15.00
CA CYS A 137 6.44 1.50 14.44
C CYS A 137 7.73 1.77 15.23
N LEU A 138 7.67 1.69 16.56
CA LEU A 138 8.79 2.04 17.45
C LEU A 138 9.67 0.83 17.80
N PHE A 139 9.21 -0.39 17.53
CA PHE A 139 10.04 -1.60 17.66
C PHE A 139 10.64 -2.08 16.35
N GLU A 140 10.29 -1.46 15.23
CA GLU A 140 10.86 -1.79 13.94
C GLU A 140 12.32 -1.33 13.82
N GLY A 141 13.16 -2.15 13.18
CA GLY A 141 14.57 -1.84 12.99
C GLY A 141 15.32 -1.80 14.31
N GLU A 142 16.05 -0.71 14.57
CA GLU A 142 16.62 -0.45 15.88
C GLU A 142 15.52 0.10 16.80
N ALA A 143 15.03 -0.77 17.67
CA ALA A 143 13.90 -0.44 18.51
C ALA A 143 14.20 0.71 19.48
N ASP A 144 13.23 1.60 19.63
CA ASP A 144 13.29 2.71 20.56
C ASP A 144 13.39 2.21 22.01
N SER A 145 14.57 2.37 22.61
CA SER A 145 14.88 1.85 23.94
C SER A 145 14.04 2.53 25.04
N ALA A 146 13.84 3.85 24.93
CA ALA A 146 13.09 4.64 25.90
C ALA A 146 11.60 4.26 25.93
N TYR A 147 10.98 4.09 24.75
CA TYR A 147 9.61 3.60 24.61
C TYR A 147 9.50 2.15 25.09
N ARG A 148 10.45 1.27 24.69
CA ARG A 148 10.48 -0.15 25.11
C ARG A 148 10.54 -0.29 26.62
N ALA A 149 11.40 0.47 27.29
CA ALA A 149 11.53 0.44 28.75
C ALA A 149 10.21 0.79 29.45
N LYS A 150 9.54 1.87 29.02
CA LYS A 150 8.22 2.26 29.54
C LYS A 150 7.15 1.22 29.24
N ARG A 151 7.11 0.72 28.01
CA ARG A 151 6.11 -0.25 27.54
C ARG A 151 6.19 -1.59 28.28
N ALA A 152 7.40 -2.02 28.67
CA ALA A 152 7.64 -3.27 29.39
C ALA A 152 7.16 -3.24 30.85
N VAL A 153 7.22 -2.08 31.51
CA VAL A 153 6.80 -1.90 32.92
C VAL A 153 5.41 -1.28 33.06
N THR A 154 4.68 -1.10 31.95
CA THR A 154 3.33 -0.54 31.95
C THR A 154 2.27 -1.61 31.72
N LEU A 155 1.28 -1.64 32.62
CA LEU A 155 0.08 -2.45 32.52
C LEU A 155 -1.08 -1.61 31.95
N LEU A 156 -1.81 -2.17 30.99
CA LEU A 156 -2.88 -1.52 30.23
C LEU A 156 -4.23 -2.11 30.65
N VAL A 157 -5.09 -1.27 31.21
CA VAL A 157 -6.45 -1.63 31.62
C VAL A 157 -7.45 -0.94 30.71
N GLY A 158 -8.09 -1.73 29.86
CA GLY A 158 -9.10 -1.27 28.92
C GLY A 158 -10.48 -1.14 29.53
N VAL A 159 -11.32 -0.29 28.93
CA VAL A 159 -12.74 -0.17 29.28
C VAL A 159 -13.59 0.01 28.02
N ASP A 160 -14.81 -0.51 28.04
CA ASP A 160 -15.79 -0.21 27.00
C ASP A 160 -16.21 1.26 26.97
N CYS A 161 -16.68 1.69 25.81
CA CYS A 161 -17.08 3.06 25.55
C CYS A 161 -18.30 3.11 24.64
N LEU A 162 -19.05 4.20 24.73
CA LEU A 162 -20.05 4.57 23.74
C LEU A 162 -19.42 5.56 22.74
N PRO A 163 -19.46 5.26 21.42
CA PRO A 163 -19.00 6.20 20.41
C PRO A 163 -19.92 7.44 20.38
N ASP A 164 -19.37 8.58 20.00
CA ASP A 164 -20.12 9.82 19.74
C ASP A 164 -20.08 10.20 18.25
N GLU A 165 -20.65 11.35 17.88
CA GLU A 165 -20.85 11.76 16.48
C GLU A 165 -19.55 11.92 15.67
N HIS A 166 -18.39 11.99 16.34
CA HIS A 166 -17.08 12.09 15.68
C HIS A 166 -16.42 10.73 15.42
N CYS A 167 -16.90 9.67 16.07
CA CYS A 167 -16.30 8.35 16.00
C CYS A 167 -16.67 7.62 14.70
N PHE A 168 -15.76 6.78 14.22
CA PHE A 168 -15.96 5.83 13.11
C PHE A 168 -15.07 4.59 13.29
N CYS A 169 -14.77 4.24 14.55
CA CYS A 169 -13.92 3.10 14.89
C CYS A 169 -14.48 1.76 14.39
N THR A 170 -15.80 1.67 14.20
CA THR A 170 -16.49 0.52 13.59
C THR A 170 -16.11 0.35 12.13
N SER A 171 -16.10 1.44 11.35
CA SER A 171 -15.59 1.41 9.98
C SER A 171 -14.14 0.98 9.95
N MET A 172 -13.33 1.40 10.92
CA MET A 172 -11.92 1.03 11.01
C MET A 172 -11.65 -0.37 11.60
N GLY A 173 -12.68 -1.09 12.07
CA GLY A 173 -12.51 -2.39 12.76
C GLY A 173 -11.73 -2.32 14.08
N THR A 174 -11.83 -1.21 14.80
CA THR A 174 -11.07 -0.92 16.06
C THR A 174 -11.98 -0.58 17.23
N ASP A 175 -13.28 -0.79 17.08
CA ASP A 175 -14.32 -0.64 18.10
C ASP A 175 -14.28 -1.77 19.16
N ARG A 176 -13.62 -2.88 18.84
CA ARG A 176 -13.49 -4.10 19.64
C ARG A 176 -12.02 -4.45 19.79
N ILE A 177 -11.67 -5.23 20.81
CA ILE A 177 -10.31 -5.72 20.96
C ILE A 177 -10.22 -7.15 21.49
N ALA A 178 -9.43 -7.96 20.78
CA ALA A 178 -9.21 -9.37 21.09
C ALA A 178 -7.96 -9.62 21.95
N GLY A 179 -7.05 -8.65 22.13
CA GLY A 179 -5.84 -8.81 22.94
C GLY A 179 -4.93 -7.58 22.89
N GLY A 180 -3.79 -7.62 23.57
CA GLY A 180 -2.88 -6.47 23.70
C GLY A 180 -3.15 -5.57 24.91
N PHE A 181 -3.85 -6.10 25.91
CA PHE A 181 -4.13 -5.45 27.20
C PHE A 181 -3.89 -6.45 28.35
N ASP A 182 -3.81 -5.96 29.58
CA ASP A 182 -3.66 -6.81 30.77
C ASP A 182 -5.00 -7.16 31.38
N LEU A 183 -5.87 -6.15 31.52
CA LEU A 183 -7.26 -6.30 31.95
C LEU A 183 -8.17 -5.51 31.01
N PHE A 184 -9.40 -5.98 30.81
CA PHE A 184 -10.41 -5.24 30.06
C PHE A 184 -11.74 -5.29 30.81
N LEU A 185 -12.34 -4.12 31.03
CA LEU A 185 -13.56 -3.93 31.82
C LEU A 185 -14.76 -3.72 30.91
N HIS A 186 -15.69 -4.67 30.92
CA HIS A 186 -16.99 -4.56 30.24
C HIS A 186 -18.05 -4.06 31.22
N ARG A 187 -18.86 -3.07 30.84
CA ARG A 187 -19.90 -2.51 31.72
C ARG A 187 -21.06 -3.50 31.90
N LEU A 188 -21.51 -3.67 33.14
CA LEU A 188 -22.76 -4.33 33.53
C LEU A 188 -23.66 -3.34 34.28
N ASP A 189 -24.95 -3.67 34.46
CA ASP A 189 -25.89 -2.79 35.18
C ASP A 189 -25.45 -2.48 36.61
N ASN A 190 -24.79 -3.44 37.28
CA ASN A 190 -24.34 -3.33 38.67
C ASN A 190 -22.82 -3.54 38.84
N GLY A 191 -22.00 -3.07 37.90
CA GLY A 191 -20.54 -3.15 38.00
C GLY A 191 -19.85 -3.39 36.67
N TYR A 192 -18.79 -4.20 36.69
CA TYR A 192 -18.01 -4.55 35.50
C TYR A 192 -17.73 -6.03 35.43
N LEU A 193 -17.60 -6.55 34.21
CA LEU A 193 -17.04 -7.86 33.94
C LEU A 193 -15.60 -7.69 33.45
N VAL A 194 -14.64 -8.20 34.20
CA VAL A 194 -13.22 -8.15 33.88
C VAL A 194 -12.85 -9.35 33.04
N ARG A 195 -12.15 -9.08 31.94
CA ARG A 195 -11.47 -10.07 31.12
C ARG A 195 -9.96 -9.94 31.30
N CYS A 196 -9.30 -11.02 31.69
CA CYS A 196 -7.84 -11.08 31.75
C CYS A 196 -7.25 -11.27 30.35
N GLY A 197 -6.29 -10.43 29.97
CA GLY A 197 -5.59 -10.48 28.69
C GLY A 197 -4.12 -10.89 28.79
N SER A 198 -3.54 -10.93 29.99
CA SER A 198 -2.14 -11.29 30.22
C SER A 198 -1.95 -12.01 31.56
N ALA A 199 -0.85 -12.77 31.69
CA ALA A 199 -0.46 -13.39 32.97
C ALA A 199 -0.21 -12.36 34.09
N GLN A 200 0.32 -11.18 33.73
CA GLN A 200 0.51 -10.06 34.67
C GLN A 200 -0.83 -9.50 35.16
N GLY A 201 -1.84 -9.40 34.27
CA GLY A 201 -3.20 -8.99 34.65
C GLY A 201 -3.85 -9.99 35.60
N GLU A 202 -3.67 -11.29 35.36
CA GLU A 202 -4.19 -12.32 36.27
C GLU A 202 -3.51 -12.30 37.64
N GLN A 203 -2.18 -12.12 37.68
CA GLN A 203 -1.44 -11.94 38.95
C GLN A 203 -1.88 -10.67 39.68
N MET A 204 -2.13 -9.57 38.95
CA MET A 204 -2.64 -8.32 39.51
C MET A 204 -3.97 -8.55 40.23
N LEU A 205 -4.94 -9.20 39.57
CA LEU A 205 -6.23 -9.49 40.20
C LEU A 205 -6.08 -10.45 41.39
N ALA A 206 -5.26 -11.50 41.26
CA ALA A 206 -5.06 -12.47 42.35
C ALA A 206 -4.46 -11.82 43.61
N ARG A 207 -3.55 -10.85 43.45
CA ARG A 207 -2.84 -10.20 44.56
C ARG A 207 -3.62 -9.05 45.19
N HIS A 208 -4.35 -8.28 44.38
CA HIS A 208 -4.92 -7.00 44.81
C HIS A 208 -6.45 -6.99 44.89
N ALA A 209 -7.12 -8.06 44.44
CA ALA A 209 -8.57 -8.29 44.60
C ALA A 209 -8.90 -9.79 44.82
N PRO A 210 -8.42 -10.42 45.92
CA PRO A 210 -8.66 -11.85 46.17
C PRO A 210 -10.09 -12.15 46.69
N LEU A 211 -10.80 -13.08 46.00
CA LEU A 211 -12.11 -13.73 46.24
C LEU A 211 -13.40 -12.99 45.77
N VAL A 212 -14.04 -13.47 44.69
CA VAL A 212 -15.18 -14.43 44.64
C VAL A 212 -15.15 -15.14 43.28
N ALA A 213 -15.23 -16.47 43.26
CA ALA A 213 -15.35 -17.24 42.01
C ALA A 213 -16.83 -17.40 41.63
N VAL A 214 -17.19 -17.12 40.37
CA VAL A 214 -18.08 -17.92 39.49
C VAL A 214 -17.82 -17.50 38.04
N ARG A 215 -17.50 -18.45 37.16
CA ARG A 215 -17.57 -18.25 35.70
C ARG A 215 -19.06 -18.10 35.34
N PRO A 216 -19.51 -17.05 34.63
CA PRO A 216 -20.87 -17.06 34.10
C PRO A 216 -21.01 -18.29 33.17
N GLY A 217 -22.15 -18.99 33.24
CA GLY A 217 -22.43 -20.20 32.45
C GLY A 217 -22.35 -19.97 30.93
N GLU A 218 -22.50 -18.71 30.52
CA GLU A 218 -22.16 -18.20 29.20
C GLU A 218 -21.43 -16.87 29.36
N PRO A 219 -20.34 -16.60 28.62
CA PRO A 219 -19.82 -15.25 28.53
C PRO A 219 -20.96 -14.36 28.02
N PRO A 220 -21.35 -13.25 28.71
CA PRO A 220 -22.22 -12.29 28.07
C PRO A 220 -21.45 -11.87 26.82
N LEU A 221 -22.07 -12.07 25.65
CA LEU A 221 -21.48 -11.79 24.35
C LEU A 221 -20.59 -10.55 24.50
N PRO A 222 -19.24 -10.66 24.46
CA PRO A 222 -18.48 -9.46 24.18
C PRO A 222 -19.04 -8.98 22.84
N LEU A 223 -18.95 -7.69 22.55
CA LEU A 223 -19.67 -7.03 21.47
C LEU A 223 -21.02 -6.49 21.95
N GLN A 224 -20.98 -5.51 22.88
CA GLN A 224 -21.83 -4.34 22.64
C GLN A 224 -21.59 -3.96 21.17
N THR A 225 -22.59 -4.14 20.32
CA THR A 225 -22.53 -3.67 18.94
C THR A 225 -22.40 -2.15 19.03
N LYS A 226 -21.15 -1.68 19.09
CA LYS A 226 -20.84 -0.27 18.94
C LYS A 226 -21.22 0.03 17.51
N GLN A 227 -22.21 0.88 17.34
CA GLN A 227 -22.56 1.38 16.02
C GLN A 227 -22.26 2.87 16.05
N CYS A 228 -21.20 3.27 15.36
CA CYS A 228 -20.98 4.68 15.08
C CYS A 228 -22.11 5.13 14.14
N GLU A 229 -22.76 6.24 14.44
CA GLU A 229 -23.86 6.79 13.62
C GLU A 229 -23.41 7.12 12.19
N VAL A 230 -22.15 7.56 12.05
CA VAL A 230 -21.57 7.99 10.78
C VAL A 230 -20.20 7.35 10.59
N GLY A 231 -19.98 6.72 9.43
CA GLY A 231 -18.75 6.00 9.11
C GLY A 231 -18.30 6.14 7.65
N LEU A 232 -17.35 5.30 7.27
CA LEU A 232 -16.96 5.12 5.87
C LEU A 232 -18.06 4.35 5.13
N ARG A 233 -18.34 4.73 3.88
CA ARG A 233 -19.34 4.09 3.01
C ARG A 233 -18.81 2.86 2.27
N PHE A 234 -17.60 2.44 2.61
CA PHE A 234 -16.84 1.40 1.92
C PHE A 234 -15.87 0.72 2.89
N SER A 235 -15.26 -0.38 2.46
CA SER A 235 -14.40 -1.22 3.32
C SER A 235 -13.00 -0.61 3.53
N VAL A 236 -12.39 -0.89 4.68
CA VAL A 236 -11.04 -0.41 5.03
C VAL A 236 -9.97 -0.87 4.04
N GLU A 237 -10.12 -2.05 3.47
CA GLU A 237 -9.20 -2.62 2.49
C GLU A 237 -9.11 -1.77 1.21
N SER A 238 -10.17 -1.02 0.91
CA SER A 238 -10.22 -0.13 -0.26
C SER A 238 -9.45 1.19 -0.05
N LEU A 239 -9.03 1.52 1.18
CA LEU A 239 -8.37 2.80 1.49
C LEU A 239 -7.00 2.95 0.82
N ALA A 240 -6.16 1.91 0.86
CA ALA A 240 -4.80 2.00 0.30
C ALA A 240 -4.78 2.09 -1.25
N PRO A 241 -5.62 1.35 -1.99
CA PRO A 241 -5.84 1.59 -3.41
C PRO A 241 -6.44 2.96 -3.70
N LEU A 242 -7.51 3.36 -2.98
CA LEU A 242 -8.18 4.65 -3.17
C LEU A 242 -7.21 5.83 -3.04
N LEU A 243 -6.38 5.84 -1.99
CA LEU A 243 -5.37 6.88 -1.84
C LEU A 243 -4.27 6.79 -2.88
N GLY A 244 -3.93 5.59 -3.38
CA GLY A 244 -3.00 5.44 -4.50
C GLY A 244 -3.48 6.19 -5.74
N ASP A 245 -4.75 6.02 -6.09
CA ASP A 245 -5.38 6.68 -7.25
C ASP A 245 -5.56 8.20 -7.04
N ALA A 246 -5.70 8.63 -5.78
CA ALA A 246 -5.97 10.03 -5.42
C ALA A 246 -4.71 10.87 -5.15
N TYR A 247 -3.49 10.46 -5.52
CA TYR A 247 -2.26 11.18 -5.12
C TYR A 247 -2.24 12.65 -5.60
N GLU A 248 -2.58 12.90 -6.86
CA GLU A 248 -2.60 14.25 -7.46
C GLU A 248 -4.00 14.91 -7.39
N HIS A 249 -4.88 14.43 -6.50
CA HIS A 249 -6.27 14.89 -6.46
C HIS A 249 -6.40 16.36 -5.99
N PRO A 250 -7.22 17.20 -6.63
CA PRO A 250 -7.37 18.62 -6.27
C PRO A 250 -7.91 18.85 -4.86
N LEU A 251 -8.62 17.87 -4.28
CA LEU A 251 -9.07 17.89 -2.88
C LEU A 251 -7.94 18.18 -1.89
N TRP A 252 -6.69 17.78 -2.17
CA TRP A 252 -5.57 18.07 -1.28
C TRP A 252 -5.31 19.56 -1.15
N GLN A 253 -5.49 20.32 -2.24
CA GLN A 253 -5.38 21.76 -2.22
C GLN A 253 -6.52 22.37 -1.40
N GLU A 254 -7.76 21.94 -1.62
CA GLU A 254 -8.93 22.44 -0.87
C GLU A 254 -8.77 22.26 0.64
N ILE A 255 -8.36 21.06 1.09
CA ILE A 255 -8.15 20.82 2.53
C ILE A 255 -6.88 21.50 3.05
N GLY A 256 -5.89 21.72 2.19
CA GLY A 256 -4.68 22.48 2.49
C GLY A 256 -5.00 23.95 2.79
N ASP A 257 -5.82 24.59 1.96
CA ASP A 257 -6.23 26.00 2.12
C ASP A 257 -7.03 26.24 3.40
N ARG A 258 -7.78 25.23 3.85
CA ARG A 258 -8.53 25.26 5.12
C ARG A 258 -7.66 24.94 6.34
N CYS A 259 -6.47 24.35 6.15
CA CYS A 259 -5.65 23.85 7.24
C CYS A 259 -4.79 24.96 7.87
N LEU A 260 -4.96 25.18 9.17
CA LEU A 260 -4.14 26.13 9.93
C LEU A 260 -2.74 25.62 10.30
N GLY A 261 -2.40 24.36 10.01
CA GLY A 261 -1.11 23.77 10.39
C GLY A 261 -0.89 23.56 11.89
N CYS A 262 -1.92 23.70 12.74
CA CYS A 262 -1.78 23.68 14.21
C CYS A 262 -1.38 22.33 14.83
N GLY A 263 -1.31 21.25 14.05
CA GLY A 263 -0.89 19.93 14.53
C GLY A 263 -1.88 19.20 15.45
N ALA A 264 -3.06 19.77 15.78
CA ALA A 264 -4.05 19.14 16.66
C ALA A 264 -4.37 17.69 16.25
N CYS A 265 -4.46 17.43 14.95
CA CYS A 265 -4.73 16.10 14.41
C CYS A 265 -3.64 15.06 14.66
N THR A 266 -2.40 15.46 14.92
CA THR A 266 -1.28 14.54 15.23
C THR A 266 -0.98 14.50 16.72
N LEU A 267 -1.08 15.63 17.41
CA LEU A 267 -0.81 15.73 18.84
C LEU A 267 -1.84 14.94 19.66
N LEU A 268 -3.13 15.03 19.32
CA LEU A 268 -4.21 14.31 19.99
C LEU A 268 -4.35 12.85 19.54
N CYS A 269 -3.82 12.52 18.36
CA CYS A 269 -4.00 11.19 17.79
C CYS A 269 -3.19 10.15 18.57
N PRO A 270 -3.82 9.05 19.02
CA PRO A 270 -3.18 8.07 19.89
C PRO A 270 -2.07 7.26 19.19
N SER A 271 -2.09 7.18 17.86
CA SER A 271 -1.12 6.42 17.05
C SER A 271 -0.09 7.28 16.33
N CYS A 272 -0.10 8.60 16.55
CA CYS A 272 0.90 9.51 15.97
C CYS A 272 2.15 9.58 16.86
N TYR A 273 3.31 9.41 16.24
CA TYR A 273 4.62 9.33 16.91
C TYR A 273 5.70 10.21 16.25
N CYS A 274 5.34 11.26 15.50
CA CYS A 274 6.36 12.21 15.01
C CYS A 274 7.00 12.94 16.20
N PHE A 275 8.33 13.08 16.18
CA PHE A 275 9.07 13.71 17.24
C PHE A 275 10.30 14.45 16.72
N ASN A 276 10.75 15.41 17.52
CA ASN A 276 12.02 16.12 17.34
C ASN A 276 12.94 15.79 18.51
N VAL A 277 14.25 15.88 18.29
CA VAL A 277 15.28 15.66 19.32
C VAL A 277 16.14 16.92 19.38
N GLN A 278 16.22 17.52 20.57
CA GLN A 278 16.97 18.74 20.79
C GLN A 278 17.70 18.69 22.12
N ASP A 279 18.86 19.34 22.18
CA ASP A 279 19.58 19.53 23.43
C ASP A 279 19.08 20.80 24.11
N ARG A 280 18.74 20.69 25.40
CA ARG A 280 18.40 21.82 26.26
C ARG A 280 19.51 22.03 27.26
N LEU A 281 20.17 23.17 27.18
CA LEU A 281 21.23 23.55 28.10
C LEU A 281 20.65 23.96 29.45
N ASP A 282 21.35 23.60 30.52
CA ASP A 282 21.12 24.14 31.84
C ASP A 282 21.48 25.65 31.84
N LEU A 283 20.93 26.40 32.80
CA LEU A 283 21.10 27.87 32.83
C LEU A 283 22.55 28.30 33.08
N ASP A 284 23.36 27.46 33.72
CA ASP A 284 24.78 27.66 33.96
C ASP A 284 25.65 27.35 32.72
N LEU A 285 25.06 26.75 31.68
CA LEU A 285 25.74 26.27 30.46
C LEU A 285 26.82 25.22 30.72
N GLU A 286 26.85 24.62 31.92
CA GLU A 286 27.80 23.56 32.29
C GLU A 286 27.29 22.17 31.89
N GLY A 287 26.04 22.06 31.46
CA GLY A 287 25.42 20.81 31.08
C GLY A 287 24.09 21.00 30.38
N GLY A 288 23.38 19.90 30.24
CA GLY A 288 22.04 19.90 29.69
C GLY A 288 21.43 18.52 29.59
N ALA A 289 20.31 18.47 28.90
CA ALA A 289 19.57 17.25 28.62
C ALA A 289 19.26 17.14 27.13
N ARG A 290 19.47 15.95 26.56
CA ARG A 290 18.88 15.61 25.27
C ARG A 290 17.42 15.26 25.49
N VAL A 291 16.53 16.01 24.87
CA VAL A 291 15.09 15.87 25.05
C VAL A 291 14.44 15.56 23.72
N ARG A 292 13.61 14.52 23.73
CA ARG A 292 12.64 14.24 22.67
C ARG A 292 11.35 15.00 22.96
N THR A 293 10.83 15.66 21.93
CA THR A 293 9.55 16.38 21.98
C THR A 293 8.61 15.95 20.88
N TRP A 294 7.29 15.98 21.11
CA TRP A 294 6.36 15.70 20.02
C TRP A 294 6.48 16.75 18.93
N ASP A 295 6.39 16.26 17.70
CA ASP A 295 6.42 17.07 16.50
C ASP A 295 5.26 16.68 15.59
N SER A 296 5.00 17.48 14.56
CA SER A 296 3.90 17.27 13.64
C SER A 296 4.37 17.39 12.21
N CYS A 297 3.96 16.42 11.38
CA CYS A 297 4.08 16.55 9.93
C CYS A 297 3.25 17.71 9.33
N GLN A 298 2.51 18.47 10.15
CA GLN A 298 1.78 19.68 9.74
C GLN A 298 2.57 20.98 10.00
N PHE A 299 3.63 20.92 10.81
CA PHE A 299 4.46 22.08 11.12
C PHE A 299 5.39 22.43 9.95
N ASP A 300 5.75 23.71 9.87
CA ASP A 300 6.52 24.35 8.79
C ASP A 300 7.99 24.02 8.77
N GLN A 301 8.53 23.49 9.87
CA GLN A 301 9.95 23.15 10.01
C GLN A 301 10.20 21.65 10.01
N PHE A 302 9.14 20.83 9.87
CA PHE A 302 9.23 19.38 10.05
C PHE A 302 10.12 18.69 9.01
N THR A 303 10.21 19.24 7.80
CA THR A 303 11.06 18.68 6.72
C THR A 303 12.11 19.64 6.20
N ARG A 304 12.36 20.74 6.92
CA ARG A 304 13.38 21.71 6.55
C ARG A 304 14.77 21.13 6.81
N VAL A 305 15.62 21.15 5.79
CA VAL A 305 17.03 20.72 5.89
C VAL A 305 17.98 21.91 6.03
N ALA A 306 19.25 21.63 6.31
CA ALA A 306 20.27 22.65 6.58
C ALA A 306 20.44 23.69 5.46
N GLY A 307 20.16 23.33 4.21
CA GLY A 307 20.16 24.25 3.06
C GLY A 307 18.95 25.19 2.99
N GLY A 308 18.02 25.12 3.94
CA GLY A 308 16.77 25.89 3.94
C GLY A 308 15.67 25.30 3.04
N GLU A 309 15.99 24.29 2.23
CA GLU A 309 15.01 23.54 1.43
C GLU A 309 13.98 22.85 2.32
N GLU A 310 12.72 22.86 1.89
CA GLU A 310 11.59 22.28 2.59
C GLU A 310 10.83 21.37 1.61
N PHE A 311 10.88 20.06 1.85
CA PHE A 311 10.30 19.05 0.96
C PHE A 311 8.77 18.98 1.02
N ARG A 312 8.14 19.63 2.01
CA ARG A 312 6.68 19.79 2.12
C ARG A 312 6.34 21.23 2.48
N GLY A 313 6.55 22.12 1.51
CA GLY A 313 6.43 23.57 1.68
C GLY A 313 5.02 24.08 1.98
N ASN A 314 3.98 23.41 1.47
CA ASN A 314 2.59 23.85 1.61
C ASN A 314 1.73 22.89 2.48
N GLN A 315 0.55 23.36 2.91
CA GLN A 315 -0.36 22.57 3.75
C GLN A 315 -1.05 21.44 2.98
N ALA A 316 -1.23 21.56 1.66
CA ALA A 316 -1.82 20.52 0.83
C ALA A 316 -0.98 19.24 0.86
N ASP A 317 0.34 19.37 0.65
CA ASP A 317 1.31 18.27 0.71
C ASP A 317 1.37 17.63 2.10
N ARG A 318 1.27 18.44 3.16
CA ARG A 318 1.27 17.97 4.55
C ARG A 318 -0.01 17.22 4.90
N GLN A 319 -1.17 17.70 4.45
CA GLN A 319 -2.43 16.98 4.63
C GLN A 319 -2.44 15.69 3.80
N ARG A 320 -2.04 15.73 2.52
CA ARG A 320 -1.86 14.53 1.69
C ARG A 320 -1.00 13.51 2.43
N HIS A 321 0.19 13.91 2.89
CA HIS A 321 1.08 13.01 3.64
C HIS A 321 0.42 12.44 4.91
N ARG A 322 -0.33 13.25 5.68
CA ARG A 322 -1.06 12.76 6.86
C ARG A 322 -2.03 11.64 6.49
N PHE A 323 -2.86 11.84 5.46
CA PHE A 323 -3.84 10.82 5.03
C PHE A 323 -3.12 9.57 4.54
N PHE A 324 -2.13 9.71 3.67
CA PHE A 324 -1.35 8.59 3.15
C PHE A 324 -0.67 7.79 4.26
N ARG A 325 -0.03 8.47 5.23
CA ARG A 325 0.60 7.79 6.36
C ARG A 325 -0.41 7.12 7.29
N LYS A 326 -1.62 7.67 7.44
CA LYS A 326 -2.68 7.10 8.28
C LYS A 326 -3.37 5.89 7.67
N TYR A 327 -3.55 5.85 6.36
CA TYR A 327 -4.44 4.89 5.70
C TYR A 327 -3.78 4.01 4.63
N LYS A 328 -2.64 4.43 4.03
CA LYS A 328 -1.94 3.70 2.96
C LYS A 328 -0.59 3.14 3.41
N TYR A 329 0.36 3.98 3.79
CA TYR A 329 1.76 3.55 3.99
C TYR A 329 1.91 2.51 5.11
N LEU A 330 1.27 2.73 6.28
CA LEU A 330 1.33 1.72 7.35
C LEU A 330 0.48 0.48 7.05
N TRP A 331 -0.55 0.60 6.20
CA TRP A 331 -1.29 -0.57 5.72
C TRP A 331 -0.42 -1.44 4.81
N GLU A 332 0.29 -0.84 3.86
CA GLU A 332 1.20 -1.56 2.96
C GLU A 332 2.33 -2.23 3.74
N LYS A 333 2.83 -1.55 4.78
CA LYS A 333 3.96 -2.02 5.58
C LYS A 333 3.60 -3.06 6.65
N HIS A 334 2.60 -2.78 7.47
CA HIS A 334 2.25 -3.60 8.65
C HIS A 334 0.87 -4.28 8.54
N ARG A 335 0.17 -4.13 7.41
CA ARG A 335 -1.22 -4.62 7.23
C ARG A 335 -2.18 -4.09 8.29
N ARG A 336 -1.92 -2.87 8.76
CA ARG A 336 -2.70 -2.16 9.78
C ARG A 336 -2.80 -0.68 9.44
N THR A 337 -4.00 -0.11 9.48
CA THR A 337 -4.17 1.34 9.38
C THR A 337 -3.70 2.01 10.65
N ALA A 338 -3.04 3.16 10.53
CA ALA A 338 -2.68 3.94 11.71
C ALA A 338 -3.88 4.65 12.33
N CYS A 339 -4.91 4.98 11.53
CA CYS A 339 -6.15 5.53 12.05
C CYS A 339 -6.95 4.44 12.79
N VAL A 340 -7.43 4.79 13.98
CA VAL A 340 -8.27 3.92 14.85
C VAL A 340 -9.70 4.47 15.02
N GLY A 341 -10.11 5.39 14.16
CA GLY A 341 -11.49 5.93 14.12
C GLY A 341 -11.98 6.62 15.40
N CYS A 342 -11.09 7.06 16.30
CA CYS A 342 -11.47 7.65 17.60
C CYS A 342 -12.08 9.07 17.54
N GLY A 343 -12.12 9.71 16.38
CA GLY A 343 -12.74 11.04 16.20
C GLY A 343 -12.04 12.23 16.86
N ARG A 344 -10.99 12.03 17.69
CA ARG A 344 -10.29 13.13 18.39
C ARG A 344 -9.77 14.22 17.45
N CYS A 345 -9.29 13.82 16.27
CA CYS A 345 -8.74 14.77 15.30
C CYS A 345 -9.79 15.59 14.56
N SER A 346 -11.01 15.08 14.33
CA SER A 346 -12.10 15.84 13.69
C SER A 346 -12.77 16.77 14.69
N ARG A 347 -12.91 16.33 15.96
CA ARG A 347 -13.48 17.13 17.05
C ARG A 347 -12.74 18.44 17.30
N GLU A 348 -11.43 18.38 17.39
CA GLU A 348 -10.59 19.53 17.74
C GLU A 348 -10.03 20.26 16.50
N CYS A 349 -10.51 19.91 15.29
CA CYS A 349 -10.01 20.54 14.07
C CYS A 349 -10.67 21.91 13.85
N LEU A 350 -9.88 22.97 14.02
CA LEU A 350 -10.32 24.34 13.72
C LEU A 350 -10.70 24.56 12.25
N GLY A 351 -10.04 23.86 11.31
CA GLY A 351 -10.37 23.88 9.88
C GLY A 351 -11.54 22.97 9.47
N ARG A 352 -12.18 22.29 10.45
CA ARG A 352 -13.29 21.34 10.25
C ARG A 352 -12.97 20.22 9.24
N ILE A 353 -11.73 19.74 9.24
CA ILE A 353 -11.28 18.64 8.38
C ILE A 353 -11.67 17.32 9.04
N ASP A 354 -12.74 16.69 8.56
CA ASP A 354 -13.18 15.37 8.99
C ASP A 354 -12.66 14.28 8.03
N PRO A 355 -11.84 13.32 8.50
CA PRO A 355 -11.34 12.24 7.65
C PRO A 355 -12.45 11.43 6.97
N ARG A 356 -13.63 11.29 7.58
CA ARG A 356 -14.75 10.55 6.98
C ARG A 356 -15.27 11.24 5.73
N GLN A 357 -15.41 12.57 5.78
CA GLN A 357 -15.88 13.36 4.64
C GLN A 357 -14.89 13.30 3.49
N VAL A 358 -13.60 13.50 3.79
CA VAL A 358 -12.52 13.44 2.80
C VAL A 358 -12.48 12.06 2.12
N LEU A 359 -12.46 10.99 2.91
CA LEU A 359 -12.36 9.63 2.38
C LEU A 359 -13.62 9.18 1.62
N ASN A 360 -14.81 9.53 2.11
CA ASN A 360 -16.07 9.24 1.41
C ASN A 360 -16.21 10.07 0.12
N GLY A 361 -15.72 11.31 0.10
CA GLY A 361 -15.70 12.16 -1.10
C GLY A 361 -14.83 11.54 -2.19
N LEU A 362 -13.56 11.24 -1.86
CA LEU A 362 -12.64 10.55 -2.77
C LEU A 362 -13.22 9.24 -3.31
N PHE A 363 -13.90 8.47 -2.46
CA PHE A 363 -14.52 7.22 -2.88
C PHE A 363 -15.74 7.41 -3.77
N ALA A 364 -16.56 8.44 -3.53
CA ALA A 364 -17.74 8.73 -4.35
C ALA A 364 -17.37 9.21 -5.76
N GLU A 365 -16.27 9.95 -5.88
CA GLU A 365 -15.72 10.39 -7.18
C GLU A 365 -15.05 9.26 -7.96
N ARG A 366 -14.65 8.19 -7.28
CA ARG A 366 -14.23 6.96 -7.94
C ARG A 366 -15.46 6.31 -8.57
N ALA A 367 -15.57 6.40 -9.90
CA ALA A 367 -16.54 5.62 -10.66
C ALA A 367 -16.26 4.11 -10.44
N LEU A 368 -16.95 3.52 -9.46
CA LEU A 368 -17.11 2.08 -9.44
C LEU A 368 -18.09 1.75 -10.56
N PRO A 369 -17.80 0.77 -11.43
CA PRO A 369 -18.81 0.30 -12.37
C PRO A 369 -20.05 -0.07 -11.55
N GLU A 370 -21.21 0.46 -11.94
CA GLU A 370 -22.46 0.14 -11.27
C GLU A 370 -22.57 -1.39 -11.15
N THR A 371 -22.76 -1.88 -9.93
CA THR A 371 -23.07 -3.30 -9.74
C THR A 371 -24.40 -3.56 -10.42
N SER A 372 -24.34 -4.22 -11.58
CA SER A 372 -25.54 -4.68 -12.26
C SER A 372 -26.40 -5.48 -11.28
N ALA A 373 -27.67 -5.11 -11.15
CA ALA A 373 -28.64 -5.86 -10.34
C ALA A 373 -28.89 -7.28 -10.89
N VAL A 374 -28.42 -7.57 -12.10
CA VAL A 374 -28.56 -8.87 -12.76
C VAL A 374 -27.31 -9.73 -12.49
N PRO A 375 -27.44 -10.89 -11.82
CA PRO A 375 -26.33 -11.82 -11.59
C PRO A 375 -25.64 -12.22 -12.90
N GLY A 376 -24.30 -12.09 -12.93
CA GLY A 376 -23.47 -12.50 -14.05
C GLY A 376 -23.45 -11.54 -15.24
N ALA A 377 -24.05 -10.35 -15.12
CA ALA A 377 -24.02 -9.34 -16.18
C ALA A 377 -22.60 -8.90 -16.57
N GLU A 378 -21.65 -8.95 -15.64
CA GLU A 378 -20.23 -8.69 -15.87
C GLU A 378 -19.55 -9.71 -16.82
N TYR A 379 -20.19 -10.87 -17.00
CA TYR A 379 -19.80 -11.90 -17.98
C TYR A 379 -20.63 -11.87 -19.25
N ARG A 380 -21.56 -10.92 -19.41
CA ARG A 380 -22.37 -10.80 -20.61
C ARG A 380 -21.58 -10.09 -21.72
N PRO A 381 -21.29 -10.75 -22.85
CA PRO A 381 -20.68 -10.07 -23.98
C PRO A 381 -21.69 -9.20 -24.74
N GLN A 382 -21.20 -8.12 -25.35
CA GLN A 382 -21.89 -7.49 -26.48
C GLN A 382 -21.70 -8.36 -27.73
N LEU A 383 -22.64 -8.30 -28.68
CA LEU A 383 -22.50 -9.00 -29.95
C LEU A 383 -21.83 -8.07 -30.96
N SER A 384 -20.64 -8.45 -31.43
CA SER A 384 -19.88 -7.70 -32.43
C SER A 384 -19.91 -8.41 -33.77
N GLU A 385 -20.21 -7.66 -34.83
CA GLU A 385 -20.14 -8.14 -36.22
C GLU A 385 -18.70 -8.12 -36.72
N ILE A 386 -18.29 -9.18 -37.42
CA ILE A 386 -17.01 -9.26 -38.11
C ILE A 386 -17.13 -8.50 -39.43
N MET A 387 -16.48 -7.35 -39.53
CA MET A 387 -16.52 -6.52 -40.73
C MET A 387 -15.57 -7.00 -41.81
N LYS A 388 -14.41 -7.51 -41.41
CA LYS A 388 -13.37 -7.98 -42.31
C LYS A 388 -12.59 -9.11 -41.67
N VAL A 389 -12.27 -10.13 -42.48
CA VAL A 389 -11.31 -11.18 -42.15
C VAL A 389 -10.17 -11.09 -43.16
N GLN A 390 -8.93 -11.04 -42.68
CA GLN A 390 -7.76 -11.03 -43.54
C GLN A 390 -6.74 -12.07 -43.06
N GLU A 391 -6.33 -12.94 -43.96
CA GLU A 391 -5.25 -13.90 -43.74
C GLU A 391 -3.91 -13.15 -43.71
N LEU A 392 -3.15 -13.36 -42.63
CA LEU A 392 -1.83 -12.75 -42.44
C LEU A 392 -0.72 -13.77 -42.70
N THR A 393 -0.92 -15.00 -42.23
CA THR A 393 -0.01 -16.13 -42.43
C THR A 393 -0.84 -17.42 -42.57
N ALA A 394 -0.17 -18.56 -42.74
CA ALA A 394 -0.82 -19.87 -42.70
C ALA A 394 -1.51 -20.21 -41.35
N ARG A 395 -1.21 -19.48 -40.27
CA ARG A 395 -1.74 -19.75 -38.92
C ARG A 395 -2.47 -18.58 -38.28
N GLU A 396 -2.26 -17.35 -38.77
CA GLU A 396 -2.81 -16.13 -38.20
C GLU A 396 -3.81 -15.46 -39.16
N LYS A 397 -4.97 -15.09 -38.62
CA LYS A 397 -5.98 -14.24 -39.27
C LYS A 397 -6.24 -13.00 -38.43
N SER A 398 -6.44 -11.88 -39.09
CA SER A 398 -6.97 -10.65 -38.49
C SER A 398 -8.48 -10.58 -38.66
N PHE A 399 -9.15 -10.05 -37.64
CA PHE A 399 -10.59 -9.86 -37.61
C PHE A 399 -10.86 -8.42 -37.19
N ARG A 400 -11.57 -7.67 -38.05
CA ARG A 400 -12.08 -6.34 -37.70
C ARG A 400 -13.48 -6.48 -37.15
N LEU A 401 -13.68 -6.03 -35.92
CA LEU A 401 -14.92 -6.15 -35.17
C LEU A 401 -15.59 -4.79 -35.04
N ARG A 402 -16.91 -4.75 -35.20
CA ARG A 402 -17.74 -3.56 -34.96
C ARG A 402 -18.33 -3.57 -33.56
N PHE A 403 -18.41 -2.39 -32.97
CA PHE A 403 -18.95 -2.11 -31.65
C PHE A 403 -20.11 -1.12 -31.72
N ASP A 404 -20.98 -1.13 -30.72
CA ASP A 404 -22.11 -0.20 -30.65
C ASP A 404 -21.65 1.25 -30.38
N THR A 405 -20.53 1.39 -29.68
CA THR A 405 -19.93 2.68 -29.31
C THR A 405 -18.42 2.66 -29.52
N PRO A 406 -17.77 3.81 -29.69
CA PRO A 406 -16.32 3.89 -29.81
C PRO A 406 -15.64 3.29 -28.58
N LEU A 407 -14.67 2.41 -28.79
CA LEU A 407 -13.89 1.85 -27.69
C LEU A 407 -12.85 2.86 -27.23
N VAL A 408 -12.88 3.18 -25.93
CA VAL A 408 -11.84 3.97 -25.27
C VAL A 408 -10.86 3.01 -24.59
N PHE A 409 -9.62 2.97 -25.06
CA PHE A 409 -8.58 2.10 -24.51
C PHE A 409 -7.18 2.66 -24.76
N GLU A 410 -6.23 2.21 -23.96
CA GLU A 410 -4.80 2.45 -24.18
C GLU A 410 -4.20 1.33 -25.06
N PRO A 411 -3.25 1.63 -25.96
CA PRO A 411 -2.55 0.59 -26.71
C PRO A 411 -1.99 -0.51 -25.79
N GLY A 412 -2.23 -1.77 -26.12
CA GLY A 412 -1.86 -2.91 -25.27
C GLY A 412 -3.00 -3.49 -24.42
N ALA A 413 -4.16 -2.81 -24.36
CA ALA A 413 -5.40 -3.39 -23.84
C ALA A 413 -5.87 -4.59 -24.69
N PHE A 414 -6.74 -5.42 -24.12
CA PHE A 414 -7.24 -6.64 -24.75
C PHE A 414 -8.76 -6.78 -24.65
N LEU A 415 -9.32 -7.69 -25.45
CA LEU A 415 -10.73 -8.07 -25.47
C LEU A 415 -10.86 -9.56 -25.13
N GLU A 416 -11.88 -9.93 -24.36
CA GLU A 416 -12.30 -11.33 -24.23
C GLU A 416 -13.30 -11.61 -25.37
N VAL A 417 -12.92 -12.49 -26.31
CA VAL A 417 -13.75 -12.80 -27.49
C VAL A 417 -14.30 -14.21 -27.38
N SER A 418 -15.62 -14.31 -27.52
CA SER A 418 -16.41 -15.52 -27.33
C SER A 418 -16.93 -16.07 -28.66
N VAL A 419 -16.83 -17.39 -28.81
CA VAL A 419 -17.67 -18.16 -29.74
C VAL A 419 -18.59 -19.00 -28.88
N PHE A 420 -19.89 -18.74 -28.96
CA PHE A 420 -20.89 -19.40 -28.11
C PHE A 420 -20.82 -20.92 -28.27
N GLY A 421 -20.84 -21.65 -27.15
CA GLY A 421 -20.63 -23.10 -27.10
C GLY A 421 -19.17 -23.55 -26.95
N LEU A 422 -18.19 -22.67 -27.23
CA LEU A 422 -16.74 -22.98 -27.10
C LEU A 422 -16.04 -22.17 -26.02
N GLY A 423 -16.68 -21.09 -25.54
CA GLY A 423 -16.17 -20.22 -24.48
C GLY A 423 -15.54 -18.94 -25.03
N GLU A 424 -14.63 -18.36 -24.25
CA GLU A 424 -13.96 -17.09 -24.53
C GLU A 424 -12.45 -17.16 -24.22
N ALA A 425 -11.68 -16.26 -24.84
CA ALA A 425 -10.26 -16.07 -24.58
C ALA A 425 -9.83 -14.60 -24.82
N PRO A 426 -8.74 -14.16 -24.16
CA PRO A 426 -8.21 -12.82 -24.33
C PRO A 426 -7.45 -12.68 -25.66
N PHE A 427 -7.67 -11.57 -26.36
CA PHE A 427 -6.93 -11.18 -27.55
C PHE A 427 -6.59 -9.68 -27.47
N THR A 428 -5.31 -9.35 -27.59
CA THR A 428 -4.86 -7.96 -27.61
C THR A 428 -5.47 -7.20 -28.79
N ILE A 429 -5.85 -5.95 -28.56
CA ILE A 429 -6.32 -5.07 -29.63
C ILE A 429 -5.12 -4.66 -30.47
N ALA A 430 -5.17 -4.96 -31.77
CA ALA A 430 -4.08 -4.78 -32.73
C ALA A 430 -4.16 -3.45 -33.49
N SER A 431 -5.31 -2.77 -33.47
CA SER A 431 -5.52 -1.45 -34.06
C SER A 431 -5.28 -0.31 -33.04
N PRO A 432 -5.01 0.92 -33.49
CA PRO A 432 -5.02 2.08 -32.60
C PRO A 432 -6.45 2.36 -32.10
N PRO A 433 -6.60 3.09 -30.98
CA PRO A 433 -7.89 3.65 -30.58
C PRO A 433 -8.46 4.53 -31.70
N SER A 434 -9.73 4.34 -32.04
CA SER A 434 -10.40 5.04 -33.15
C SER A 434 -11.83 5.43 -32.78
N PRO A 435 -12.34 6.57 -33.28
CA PRO A 435 -13.75 6.94 -33.16
C PRO A 435 -14.69 6.08 -34.02
N ASP A 436 -14.17 5.25 -34.93
CA ASP A 436 -14.97 4.54 -35.95
C ASP A 436 -15.76 3.31 -35.42
N CYS A 437 -15.86 3.14 -34.10
CA CYS A 437 -16.49 1.98 -33.45
C CYS A 437 -15.96 0.62 -33.96
N GLU A 438 -14.72 0.56 -34.44
CA GLU A 438 -14.11 -0.66 -34.96
C GLU A 438 -12.77 -0.91 -34.28
N ALA A 439 -12.47 -2.18 -34.00
CA ALA A 439 -11.18 -2.61 -33.50
C ALA A 439 -10.74 -3.91 -34.17
N GLU A 440 -9.43 -4.09 -34.32
CA GLU A 440 -8.85 -5.27 -34.94
C GLU A 440 -8.22 -6.18 -33.89
N ILE A 441 -8.42 -7.49 -34.03
CA ILE A 441 -7.68 -8.51 -33.28
C ILE A 441 -7.00 -9.47 -34.25
N VAL A 442 -5.91 -10.10 -33.81
CA VAL A 442 -5.20 -11.13 -34.58
C VAL A 442 -5.22 -12.44 -33.80
N VAL A 443 -5.64 -13.51 -34.47
CA VAL A 443 -5.87 -14.81 -33.85
C VAL A 443 -5.01 -15.86 -34.53
N ARG A 444 -4.17 -16.54 -33.74
CA ARG A 444 -3.48 -17.77 -34.14
C ARG A 444 -4.41 -18.98 -33.94
N ALA A 445 -4.53 -19.85 -34.92
CA ALA A 445 -5.21 -21.14 -34.76
C ALA A 445 -4.38 -22.10 -33.89
N ALA A 446 -4.74 -22.27 -32.62
CA ALA A 446 -4.01 -23.11 -31.65
C ALA A 446 -4.88 -24.06 -30.82
N GLY A 447 -6.18 -23.79 -30.69
CA GLY A 447 -7.13 -24.61 -29.94
C GLY A 447 -8.56 -24.46 -30.45
N ALA A 448 -9.50 -25.17 -29.82
CA ALA A 448 -10.89 -25.29 -30.29
C ALA A 448 -11.56 -23.93 -30.58
N LEU A 449 -11.49 -22.98 -29.64
CA LEU A 449 -12.05 -21.63 -29.81
C LEU A 449 -11.41 -20.88 -30.98
N THR A 450 -10.08 -20.81 -31.03
CA THR A 450 -9.36 -20.09 -32.10
C THR A 450 -9.55 -20.73 -33.48
N GLN A 451 -9.69 -22.05 -33.55
CA GLN A 451 -10.00 -22.75 -34.81
C GLN A 451 -11.43 -22.45 -35.27
N ALA A 452 -12.37 -22.30 -34.35
CA ALA A 452 -13.73 -21.88 -34.69
C ALA A 452 -13.76 -20.44 -35.21
N LEU A 453 -13.04 -19.51 -34.57
CA LEU A 453 -12.88 -18.14 -35.06
C LEU A 453 -12.35 -18.12 -36.50
N HIS A 454 -11.39 -18.98 -36.84
CA HIS A 454 -10.82 -19.09 -38.19
C HIS A 454 -11.80 -19.55 -39.28
N ARG A 455 -12.93 -20.16 -38.90
CA ARG A 455 -14.00 -20.59 -39.83
C ARG A 455 -15.02 -19.48 -40.07
N LEU A 456 -15.03 -18.44 -39.24
CA LEU A 456 -15.93 -17.30 -39.39
C LEU A 456 -15.50 -16.41 -40.56
N LYS A 457 -16.48 -15.71 -41.12
CA LYS A 457 -16.35 -14.81 -42.27
C LYS A 457 -16.90 -13.42 -41.93
N ALA A 458 -16.68 -12.47 -42.81
CA ALA A 458 -17.32 -11.17 -42.69
C ALA A 458 -18.86 -11.34 -42.68
N GLY A 459 -19.53 -10.61 -41.79
CA GLY A 459 -20.96 -10.72 -41.49
C GLY A 459 -21.31 -11.66 -40.33
N ASP A 460 -20.42 -12.57 -39.94
CA ASP A 460 -20.64 -13.40 -38.73
C ASP A 460 -20.51 -12.57 -37.46
N ARG A 461 -21.07 -13.08 -36.34
CA ARG A 461 -21.05 -12.39 -35.04
C ARG A 461 -20.29 -13.20 -33.98
N VAL A 462 -19.59 -12.48 -33.12
CA VAL A 462 -18.89 -13.01 -31.93
C VAL A 462 -19.35 -12.26 -30.68
N GLY A 463 -19.22 -12.90 -29.52
CA GLY A 463 -19.35 -12.20 -28.24
C GLY A 463 -18.07 -11.45 -27.93
N VAL A 464 -18.14 -10.22 -27.41
CA VAL A 464 -16.98 -9.46 -26.97
C VAL A 464 -17.22 -8.83 -25.60
N ARG A 465 -16.22 -8.92 -24.72
CA ARG A 465 -16.14 -8.15 -23.46
C ARG A 465 -14.82 -7.38 -23.41
N GLY A 466 -14.85 -6.24 -22.75
CA GLY A 466 -13.73 -5.31 -22.65
C GLY A 466 -14.04 -3.97 -23.34
N PRO A 467 -13.04 -3.11 -23.54
CA PRO A 467 -11.60 -3.37 -23.34
C PRO A 467 -11.22 -3.65 -21.87
N PHE A 468 -10.23 -4.51 -21.68
CA PHE A 468 -9.68 -4.88 -20.38
C PHE A 468 -8.18 -4.58 -20.32
N GLY A 469 -7.71 -4.43 -19.08
CA GLY A 469 -6.31 -4.18 -18.77
C GLY A 469 -5.86 -2.72 -18.96
N LYS A 470 -4.70 -2.42 -18.39
CA LYS A 470 -3.92 -1.21 -18.57
C LYS A 470 -2.92 -1.39 -19.71
N GLY A 471 -2.88 -0.41 -20.60
CA GLY A 471 -1.99 -0.38 -21.76
C GLY A 471 -0.67 0.31 -21.47
N PHE A 472 0.02 0.70 -22.54
CA PHE A 472 1.22 1.53 -22.45
C PHE A 472 0.85 2.97 -22.08
N PRO A 473 1.52 3.58 -21.08
CA PRO A 473 1.28 4.96 -20.68
C PRO A 473 1.87 5.90 -21.73
N LEU A 474 1.06 6.27 -22.73
CA LEU A 474 1.54 6.97 -23.92
C LEU A 474 2.18 8.33 -23.57
N GLU A 475 1.74 8.98 -22.49
CA GLU A 475 2.31 10.24 -22.02
C GLU A 475 3.80 10.13 -21.68
N GLU A 476 4.24 8.97 -21.20
CA GLU A 476 5.65 8.73 -20.85
C GLU A 476 6.55 8.62 -22.08
N PHE A 477 5.97 8.41 -23.26
CA PHE A 477 6.67 8.21 -24.52
C PHE A 477 6.87 9.52 -25.30
N PHE A 478 6.15 10.60 -24.98
CA PHE A 478 6.26 11.86 -25.71
C PHE A 478 7.66 12.48 -25.62
N GLY A 479 8.17 12.97 -26.76
CA GLY A 479 9.49 13.59 -26.89
C GLY A 479 10.67 12.61 -26.75
N ARG A 480 10.41 11.31 -26.62
CA ARG A 480 11.44 10.28 -26.43
C ARG A 480 11.66 9.45 -27.68
N ASP A 481 12.84 8.85 -27.76
CA ASP A 481 13.06 7.74 -28.68
C ASP A 481 12.28 6.51 -28.19
N VAL A 482 11.70 5.75 -29.11
CA VAL A 482 10.89 4.56 -28.79
C VAL A 482 11.53 3.33 -29.40
N LEU A 483 11.90 2.37 -28.54
CA LEU A 483 12.40 1.07 -28.94
C LEU A 483 11.33 -0.01 -28.72
N LEU A 484 10.84 -0.58 -29.81
CA LEU A 484 9.91 -1.71 -29.79
C LEU A 484 10.68 -3.01 -29.99
N VAL A 485 10.46 -4.00 -29.12
CA VAL A 485 11.10 -5.32 -29.23
C VAL A 485 10.03 -6.41 -29.24
N ALA A 486 9.82 -7.01 -30.40
CA ALA A 486 8.75 -7.97 -30.65
C ALA A 486 9.29 -9.39 -30.88
N GLY A 487 8.71 -10.38 -30.21
CA GLY A 487 8.93 -11.80 -30.49
C GLY A 487 7.67 -12.49 -30.99
N GLY A 488 7.64 -12.91 -32.26
CA GLY A 488 6.54 -13.65 -32.87
C GLY A 488 5.20 -12.92 -32.78
N LEU A 489 4.25 -13.49 -32.03
CA LEU A 489 2.93 -12.88 -31.79
C LEU A 489 2.99 -11.61 -30.94
N GLY A 490 4.08 -11.37 -30.21
CA GLY A 490 4.25 -10.17 -29.41
C GLY A 490 4.16 -8.87 -30.21
N LEU A 491 4.40 -8.92 -31.53
CA LEU A 491 4.19 -7.80 -32.44
C LEU A 491 2.72 -7.33 -32.45
N ILE A 492 1.75 -8.21 -32.23
CA ILE A 492 0.32 -7.84 -32.24
C ILE A 492 0.04 -6.79 -31.17
N THR A 493 0.55 -7.00 -29.95
CA THR A 493 0.44 -6.02 -28.85
C THR A 493 1.13 -4.72 -29.20
N LEU A 494 2.32 -4.79 -29.79
CA LEU A 494 3.09 -3.59 -30.14
C LEU A 494 2.54 -2.87 -31.39
N ARG A 495 1.72 -3.52 -32.21
CA ARG A 495 1.12 -2.91 -33.40
C ARG A 495 0.19 -1.76 -33.05
N SER A 496 -0.67 -1.94 -32.04
CA SER A 496 -1.56 -0.86 -31.59
C SER A 496 -0.76 0.36 -31.12
N LEU A 497 0.33 0.14 -30.37
CA LEU A 497 1.24 1.18 -29.93
C LEU A 497 1.95 1.85 -31.11
N LEU A 498 2.54 1.05 -32.01
CA LEU A 498 3.25 1.52 -33.20
C LEU A 498 2.34 2.37 -34.09
N LEU A 499 1.13 1.91 -34.40
CA LEU A 499 0.18 2.65 -35.23
C LEU A 499 -0.26 3.97 -34.57
N THR A 500 -0.42 3.98 -33.25
CA THR A 500 -0.71 5.20 -32.48
C THR A 500 0.48 6.18 -32.51
N ILE A 501 1.71 5.68 -32.43
CA ILE A 501 2.93 6.49 -32.56
C ILE A 501 3.05 7.04 -33.98
N LEU A 502 2.82 6.23 -35.00
CA LEU A 502 2.93 6.65 -36.40
C LEU A 502 1.88 7.70 -36.78
N SER A 503 0.65 7.60 -36.28
CA SER A 503 -0.39 8.62 -36.53
C SER A 503 -0.04 9.97 -35.87
N ARG A 504 0.77 9.95 -34.81
CA ARG A 504 1.25 11.12 -34.06
C ARG A 504 2.77 11.27 -34.15
N ARG A 505 3.36 10.90 -35.29
CA ARG A 505 4.81 10.70 -35.45
C ARG A 505 5.67 11.86 -34.97
N ARG A 506 5.20 13.10 -35.10
CA ARG A 506 5.93 14.33 -34.73
C ARG A 506 6.12 14.51 -33.22
N GLU A 507 5.36 13.78 -32.41
CA GLU A 507 5.42 13.88 -30.95
C GLU A 507 6.46 12.93 -30.32
N PHE A 508 7.14 12.13 -31.15
CA PHE A 508 8.12 11.13 -30.73
C PHE A 508 9.46 11.36 -31.42
N GLY A 509 10.55 10.94 -30.77
CA GLY A 509 11.90 10.94 -31.30
C GLY A 509 12.10 9.87 -32.38
N ARG A 510 13.24 9.18 -32.38
CA ARG A 510 13.49 8.02 -33.24
C ARG A 510 12.59 6.86 -32.83
N VAL A 511 12.02 6.14 -33.79
CA VAL A 511 11.22 4.94 -33.54
C VAL A 511 11.93 3.75 -34.19
N SER A 512 12.23 2.72 -33.41
CA SER A 512 12.91 1.52 -33.86
C SER A 512 12.12 0.28 -33.47
N LEU A 513 12.08 -0.73 -34.35
CA LEU A 513 11.47 -2.03 -34.10
C LEU A 513 12.49 -3.14 -34.34
N LEU A 514 12.75 -3.94 -33.31
CA LEU A 514 13.47 -5.20 -33.41
C LEU A 514 12.45 -6.34 -33.41
N TYR A 515 12.33 -7.07 -34.51
CA TYR A 515 11.32 -8.12 -34.66
C TYR A 515 11.95 -9.49 -34.94
N GLY A 516 11.82 -10.39 -33.97
CA GLY A 516 12.22 -11.79 -34.10
C GLY A 516 11.05 -12.70 -34.44
N ALA A 517 11.21 -13.60 -35.40
CA ALA A 517 10.24 -14.65 -35.73
C ALA A 517 10.93 -16.01 -35.93
N ARG A 518 10.13 -17.06 -36.07
CA ARG A 518 10.67 -18.42 -36.35
C ARG A 518 11.29 -18.47 -37.74
N ASP A 519 10.54 -18.05 -38.74
CA ASP A 519 10.90 -18.05 -40.15
C ASP A 519 10.31 -16.79 -40.81
N ARG A 520 10.63 -16.59 -42.09
CA ARG A 520 10.20 -15.42 -42.87
C ARG A 520 8.68 -15.32 -43.03
N GLU A 521 7.99 -16.46 -43.08
CA GLU A 521 6.54 -16.54 -43.30
C GLU A 521 5.74 -16.30 -42.02
N ALA A 522 6.38 -16.44 -40.86
CA ALA A 522 5.83 -16.09 -39.55
C ALA A 522 5.91 -14.59 -39.21
N LEU A 523 6.51 -13.75 -40.06
CA LEU A 523 6.60 -12.30 -39.85
C LEU A 523 5.25 -11.62 -40.17
N LEU A 524 4.54 -11.18 -39.13
CA LEU A 524 3.28 -10.47 -39.28
C LEU A 524 3.49 -9.05 -39.81
N PHE A 525 2.60 -8.59 -40.69
CA PHE A 525 2.58 -7.22 -41.23
C PHE A 525 3.88 -6.77 -41.90
N ARG A 526 4.64 -7.72 -42.46
CA ARG A 526 5.97 -7.48 -43.04
C ARG A 526 5.98 -6.36 -44.08
N GLU A 527 4.97 -6.31 -44.95
CA GLU A 527 4.89 -5.32 -46.03
C GLU A 527 4.71 -3.89 -45.48
N ASP A 528 3.81 -3.69 -44.52
CA ASP A 528 3.61 -2.41 -43.83
C ASP A 528 4.92 -1.96 -43.15
N LEU A 529 5.57 -2.86 -42.40
CA LEU A 529 6.80 -2.57 -41.67
C LEU A 529 7.95 -2.16 -42.60
N LEU A 530 8.10 -2.85 -43.74
CA LEU A 530 9.10 -2.51 -44.75
C LEU A 530 8.76 -1.21 -45.50
N ALA A 531 7.48 -0.86 -45.64
CA ALA A 531 7.06 0.41 -46.22
C ALA A 531 7.46 1.58 -45.31
N TRP A 532 7.11 1.54 -44.02
CA TRP A 532 7.53 2.57 -43.04
C TRP A 532 9.05 2.61 -42.82
N HIS A 533 9.72 1.48 -43.00
CA HIS A 533 11.18 1.48 -42.97
C HIS A 533 11.80 2.26 -44.12
N ARG A 534 11.30 2.02 -45.35
CA ARG A 534 11.77 2.73 -46.54
C ARG A 534 11.38 4.21 -46.54
N GLY A 535 10.24 4.56 -45.96
CA GLY A 535 9.80 5.96 -45.82
C GLY A 535 10.53 6.74 -44.72
N GLY A 536 11.30 6.06 -43.86
CA GLY A 536 12.07 6.69 -42.78
C GLY A 536 11.26 6.98 -41.52
N GLU A 537 10.00 6.56 -41.44
CA GLU A 537 9.19 6.72 -40.24
C GLU A 537 9.59 5.74 -39.11
N LEU A 538 10.15 4.59 -39.46
CA LEU A 538 10.52 3.48 -38.56
C LEU A 538 11.88 2.84 -38.92
N ASP A 539 12.81 2.67 -37.98
CA ASP A 539 13.97 1.78 -38.19
C ASP A 539 13.59 0.33 -37.83
N CYS A 540 13.38 -0.53 -38.82
CA CYS A 540 12.90 -1.89 -38.61
C CYS A 540 14.00 -2.92 -38.91
N ARG A 541 14.32 -3.76 -37.91
CA ARG A 541 15.31 -4.83 -38.02
C ARG A 541 14.66 -6.18 -37.74
N PHE A 542 14.97 -7.17 -38.56
CA PHE A 542 14.33 -8.48 -38.49
C PHE A 542 15.35 -9.60 -38.27
N ALA A 543 15.00 -10.57 -37.43
CA ALA A 543 15.75 -11.81 -37.23
C ALA A 543 14.82 -13.03 -37.37
N VAL A 544 15.32 -14.08 -38.00
CA VAL A 544 14.62 -15.38 -38.09
C VAL A 544 15.52 -16.51 -37.59
N LEU A 545 14.90 -17.50 -36.94
CA LEU A 545 15.59 -18.66 -36.37
C LEU A 545 15.95 -19.73 -37.40
N SER A 546 15.03 -20.03 -38.34
CA SER A 546 15.17 -21.12 -39.33
C SER A 546 15.32 -20.61 -40.76
N GLU A 547 16.17 -21.32 -41.51
CA GLU A 547 16.59 -20.98 -42.88
C GLU A 547 15.44 -21.05 -43.90
N THR A 548 15.43 -20.05 -44.79
CA THR A 548 14.83 -20.16 -46.13
C THR A 548 15.85 -19.59 -47.11
N GLU A 549 15.98 -20.15 -48.31
CA GLU A 549 16.98 -19.70 -49.31
C GLU A 549 16.85 -18.20 -49.66
N GLU A 550 15.67 -17.63 -49.44
CA GLU A 550 15.33 -16.24 -49.73
C GLU A 550 15.63 -15.24 -48.59
N TRP A 551 16.14 -15.69 -47.44
CA TRP A 551 16.38 -14.79 -46.29
C TRP A 551 17.74 -14.08 -46.33
N THR A 552 17.69 -12.76 -46.49
CA THR A 552 18.87 -11.87 -46.53
C THR A 552 19.10 -11.07 -45.23
N GLY A 553 18.22 -11.19 -44.24
CA GLY A 553 18.32 -10.47 -42.96
C GLY A 553 19.20 -11.17 -41.92
N VAL A 554 19.12 -10.71 -40.67
CA VAL A 554 19.89 -11.29 -39.56
C VAL A 554 19.42 -12.73 -39.28
N ARG A 555 20.38 -13.64 -39.10
CA ARG A 555 20.14 -15.05 -38.78
C ARG A 555 20.41 -15.30 -37.30
N GLY A 556 19.46 -15.93 -36.61
CA GLY A 556 19.56 -16.24 -35.19
C GLY A 556 18.42 -15.66 -34.37
N ASP A 557 18.56 -15.71 -33.05
CA ASP A 557 17.57 -15.15 -32.14
C ASP A 557 17.59 -13.61 -32.14
N ILE A 558 16.58 -13.01 -31.50
CA ILE A 558 16.38 -11.56 -31.48
C ILE A 558 17.56 -10.78 -30.87
N THR A 559 18.39 -11.41 -30.03
CA THR A 559 19.54 -10.73 -29.39
C THR A 559 20.57 -10.26 -30.40
N TYR A 560 20.66 -10.89 -31.56
CA TYR A 560 21.58 -10.48 -32.63
C TYR A 560 21.22 -9.12 -33.22
N LEU A 561 19.96 -8.69 -33.11
CA LEU A 561 19.49 -7.38 -33.58
C LEU A 561 19.99 -6.21 -32.72
N PHE A 562 20.50 -6.49 -31.52
CA PHE A 562 21.09 -5.50 -30.63
C PHE A 562 22.53 -5.15 -31.00
N ARG A 563 23.17 -5.91 -31.89
CA ARG A 563 24.51 -5.58 -32.41
C ARG A 563 24.39 -4.28 -33.20
N ASP A 564 25.26 -3.32 -32.89
CA ASP A 564 25.31 -2.01 -33.53
C ASP A 564 23.96 -1.24 -33.47
N LEU A 565 23.18 -1.47 -32.41
CA LEU A 565 22.00 -0.66 -32.12
C LEU A 565 22.44 0.69 -31.56
N ASP A 566 22.27 1.73 -32.35
CA ASP A 566 22.46 3.11 -31.91
C ASP A 566 21.28 3.53 -31.02
N LEU A 567 21.51 3.51 -29.72
CA LEU A 567 20.51 3.77 -28.67
C LEU A 567 21.03 4.86 -27.74
N ALA A 568 20.21 5.90 -27.49
CA ALA A 568 20.46 6.93 -26.48
C ALA A 568 19.65 6.61 -25.20
N PRO A 569 20.17 5.82 -24.25
CA PRO A 569 19.35 5.18 -23.21
C PRO A 569 18.64 6.17 -22.29
N GLN A 570 19.23 7.34 -22.07
CA GLN A 570 18.65 8.40 -21.24
C GLN A 570 17.46 9.11 -21.93
N GLN A 571 17.29 8.94 -23.23
CA GLN A 571 16.20 9.50 -24.03
C GLN A 571 15.25 8.43 -24.56
N THR A 572 15.58 7.15 -24.45
CA THR A 572 14.74 6.05 -24.93
C THR A 572 13.75 5.52 -23.87
N VAL A 573 12.57 5.16 -24.34
CA VAL A 573 11.62 4.26 -23.67
C VAL A 573 11.49 2.98 -24.50
N ALA A 574 11.44 1.82 -23.84
CA ALA A 574 11.34 0.53 -24.52
C ALA A 574 10.05 -0.21 -24.19
N ALA A 575 9.43 -0.81 -25.20
CA ALA A 575 8.29 -1.70 -25.06
C ALA A 575 8.64 -3.09 -25.61
N VAL A 576 8.59 -4.11 -24.76
CA VAL A 576 9.00 -5.48 -25.08
C VAL A 576 7.80 -6.41 -24.95
N SER A 577 7.52 -7.17 -26.00
CA SER A 577 6.41 -8.11 -26.05
C SER A 577 6.80 -9.37 -26.80
N GLY A 578 6.65 -10.52 -26.17
CA GLY A 578 6.97 -11.81 -26.80
C GLY A 578 6.87 -12.99 -25.82
N PRO A 579 7.37 -14.16 -26.22
CA PRO A 579 7.32 -15.35 -25.37
C PRO A 579 8.15 -15.16 -24.09
N PRO A 580 7.77 -15.76 -22.95
CA PRO A 580 8.46 -15.56 -21.66
C PRO A 580 9.97 -15.76 -21.72
N GLY A 581 10.44 -16.80 -22.42
CA GLY A 581 11.88 -17.08 -22.58
C GLY A 581 12.67 -15.96 -23.29
N MET A 582 12.02 -15.08 -24.05
CA MET A 582 12.67 -13.94 -24.69
C MET A 582 13.10 -12.88 -23.69
N TYR A 583 12.29 -12.62 -22.66
CA TYR A 583 12.55 -11.57 -21.66
C TYR A 583 13.85 -11.81 -20.89
N ARG A 584 14.18 -13.09 -20.64
CA ARG A 584 15.44 -13.49 -19.98
C ARG A 584 16.70 -13.05 -20.72
N PHE A 585 16.64 -12.94 -22.05
CA PHE A 585 17.80 -12.53 -22.85
C PHE A 585 17.75 -11.06 -23.24
N VAL A 586 16.55 -10.53 -23.52
CA VAL A 586 16.38 -9.13 -23.97
C VAL A 586 16.57 -8.14 -22.83
N ASN A 587 15.95 -8.38 -21.66
CA ASN A 587 15.96 -7.39 -20.59
C ASN A 587 17.38 -7.09 -20.07
N PRO A 588 18.24 -8.10 -19.81
CA PRO A 588 19.62 -7.82 -19.41
C PRO A 588 20.42 -7.05 -20.47
N LEU A 589 20.14 -7.22 -21.76
CA LEU A 589 20.81 -6.45 -22.81
C LEU A 589 20.41 -4.98 -22.75
N LEU A 590 19.11 -4.68 -22.62
CA LEU A 590 18.61 -3.31 -22.48
C LEU A 590 19.19 -2.61 -21.23
N LEU A 591 19.28 -3.33 -20.11
CA LEU A 591 19.87 -2.79 -18.89
C LEU A 591 21.38 -2.56 -19.02
N ARG A 592 22.12 -3.45 -19.70
CA ARG A 592 23.55 -3.25 -20.00
C ARG A 592 23.79 -2.07 -20.94
N LEU A 593 22.86 -1.81 -21.85
CA LEU A 593 22.87 -0.62 -22.68
C LEU A 593 22.56 0.65 -21.88
N GLY A 594 22.15 0.56 -20.61
CA GLY A 594 21.92 1.70 -19.71
C GLY A 594 20.48 2.19 -19.68
N LEU A 595 19.52 1.41 -20.18
CA LEU A 595 18.09 1.75 -20.09
C LEU A 595 17.60 1.66 -18.64
N ASP A 596 16.86 2.66 -18.19
CA ASP A 596 16.25 2.69 -16.86
C ASP A 596 15.14 1.60 -16.72
N GLU A 597 15.09 0.92 -15.59
CA GLU A 597 14.08 -0.11 -15.29
C GLU A 597 12.64 0.45 -15.29
N GLU A 598 12.45 1.73 -14.96
CA GLU A 598 11.14 2.40 -15.01
C GLU A 598 10.71 2.73 -16.45
N ARG A 599 11.65 2.74 -17.41
CA ARG A 599 11.39 3.04 -18.84
C ARG A 599 11.35 1.80 -19.72
N LEU A 600 11.33 0.62 -19.10
CA LEU A 600 11.22 -0.67 -19.76
C LEU A 600 9.85 -1.27 -19.49
N PHE A 601 8.96 -1.25 -20.48
CA PHE A 601 7.62 -1.81 -20.38
C PHE A 601 7.55 -3.22 -20.95
N LEU A 602 6.97 -4.15 -20.19
CA LEU A 602 6.78 -5.54 -20.57
C LEU A 602 5.29 -5.87 -20.73
N ASN A 603 4.95 -6.63 -21.77
CA ASN A 603 3.64 -7.25 -21.91
C ASN A 603 3.63 -8.66 -21.27
N LEU A 604 2.89 -8.87 -20.18
CA LEU A 604 2.79 -10.17 -19.53
C LEU A 604 1.52 -10.91 -19.96
N GLU A 605 1.68 -12.02 -20.70
CA GLU A 605 0.56 -12.88 -21.07
C GLU A 605 0.29 -13.96 -20.01
N ARG A 606 -0.98 -14.12 -19.61
CA ARG A 606 -1.40 -15.20 -18.70
C ARG A 606 -2.69 -15.84 -19.18
N HIS A 607 -2.99 -17.01 -18.64
CA HIS A 607 -4.28 -17.64 -18.89
C HIS A 607 -5.38 -16.82 -18.22
N MET A 608 -6.16 -16.09 -19.01
CA MET A 608 -7.31 -15.32 -18.53
C MET A 608 -8.61 -16.07 -18.79
N LYS A 609 -9.61 -15.78 -17.96
CA LYS A 609 -10.98 -16.32 -18.08
C LYS A 609 -11.99 -15.25 -17.77
N CYS A 610 -11.93 -14.67 -16.56
CA CYS A 610 -12.92 -13.67 -16.19
C CYS A 610 -12.67 -12.29 -16.84
N GLY A 611 -11.42 -11.89 -17.06
CA GLY A 611 -11.06 -10.51 -17.41
C GLY A 611 -11.23 -9.49 -16.26
N LEU A 612 -11.82 -9.89 -15.12
CA LEU A 612 -12.36 -8.98 -14.08
C LEU A 612 -11.64 -9.04 -12.73
N GLY A 613 -10.46 -9.67 -12.67
CA GLY A 613 -9.70 -9.81 -11.43
C GLY A 613 -10.23 -10.86 -10.43
N LYS A 614 -11.30 -11.60 -10.77
CA LYS A 614 -12.03 -12.46 -9.81
C LYS A 614 -11.54 -13.90 -9.72
N CYS A 615 -11.27 -14.57 -10.84
CA CYS A 615 -11.05 -16.03 -10.85
C CYS A 615 -9.61 -16.46 -10.49
N GLY A 616 -8.65 -15.53 -10.42
CA GLY A 616 -7.26 -15.82 -10.05
C GLY A 616 -6.41 -16.55 -11.11
N LYS A 617 -6.96 -16.94 -12.27
CA LYS A 617 -6.21 -17.65 -13.33
C LYS A 617 -5.00 -16.87 -13.87
N CYS A 618 -5.11 -15.55 -13.92
CA CYS A 618 -4.05 -14.67 -14.43
C CYS A 618 -3.16 -14.09 -13.32
N ARG A 619 -3.23 -14.64 -12.11
CA ARG A 619 -2.52 -14.11 -10.96
C ARG A 619 -1.04 -14.50 -11.00
N ILE A 620 -0.19 -13.55 -10.63
CA ILE A 620 1.25 -13.70 -10.40
C ILE A 620 1.49 -13.18 -8.98
N ASN A 621 1.69 -14.07 -8.00
CA ASN A 621 1.69 -13.71 -6.58
C ASN A 621 0.43 -12.91 -6.17
N ASP A 622 0.58 -11.63 -5.83
CA ASP A 622 -0.47 -10.69 -5.45
C ASP A 622 -0.98 -9.83 -6.62
N VAL A 623 -0.37 -9.94 -7.81
CA VAL A 623 -0.74 -9.17 -9.00
C VAL A 623 -1.74 -9.92 -9.86
N CYS A 624 -2.85 -9.27 -10.23
CA CYS A 624 -3.82 -9.80 -11.18
C CYS A 624 -3.62 -9.16 -12.56
N VAL A 625 -3.10 -9.92 -13.53
CA VAL A 625 -2.65 -9.35 -14.81
C VAL A 625 -3.78 -8.72 -15.62
N CYS A 626 -5.00 -9.28 -15.60
CA CYS A 626 -6.12 -8.70 -16.38
C CYS A 626 -6.64 -7.36 -15.83
N GLU A 627 -6.32 -7.02 -14.58
CA GLU A 627 -6.77 -5.78 -13.92
C GLU A 627 -5.63 -4.76 -13.81
N CYS A 628 -4.43 -5.22 -13.45
CA CYS A 628 -3.27 -4.36 -13.19
C CYS A 628 -2.34 -4.21 -14.40
N GLY A 629 -2.43 -5.09 -15.38
CA GLY A 629 -1.65 -5.10 -16.61
C GLY A 629 -2.57 -5.23 -17.83
N PRO A 630 -2.15 -5.81 -18.96
CA PRO A 630 -1.01 -6.71 -19.11
C PRO A 630 0.34 -6.00 -19.25
N ILE A 631 0.34 -4.68 -19.43
CA ILE A 631 1.55 -3.88 -19.56
C ILE A 631 2.05 -3.47 -18.17
N PHE A 632 3.35 -3.68 -17.91
CA PHE A 632 3.98 -3.30 -16.65
C PHE A 632 5.36 -2.69 -16.87
N PRO A 633 5.77 -1.67 -16.09
CA PRO A 633 7.18 -1.31 -15.99
C PRO A 633 7.97 -2.45 -15.35
N TYR A 634 9.18 -2.68 -15.82
CA TYR A 634 10.03 -3.79 -15.40
C TYR A 634 10.34 -3.74 -13.90
N SER A 635 10.58 -2.54 -13.37
CA SER A 635 10.77 -2.25 -11.94
C SER A 635 9.72 -2.93 -11.04
N ARG A 636 8.46 -2.93 -11.49
CA ARG A 636 7.30 -3.46 -10.75
C ARG A 636 7.16 -4.97 -10.82
N VAL A 637 7.77 -5.64 -11.80
CA VAL A 637 7.59 -7.08 -12.01
C VAL A 637 8.87 -7.91 -11.88
N ARG A 638 10.05 -7.28 -11.86
CA ARG A 638 11.36 -7.98 -11.77
C ARG A 638 11.52 -8.87 -10.54
N HIS A 639 10.85 -8.53 -9.44
CA HIS A 639 10.90 -9.28 -8.19
C HIS A 639 9.88 -10.45 -8.13
N LEU A 640 8.96 -10.51 -9.11
CA LEU A 640 7.97 -11.56 -9.22
C LEU A 640 8.57 -12.75 -9.96
N ARG A 641 8.96 -13.78 -9.22
CA ARG A 641 9.63 -14.98 -9.78
C ARG A 641 8.86 -15.67 -10.91
N GLU A 642 7.53 -15.58 -10.90
CA GLU A 642 6.66 -16.15 -11.92
C GLU A 642 6.44 -15.22 -13.13
N ALA A 643 6.90 -13.96 -13.11
CA ALA A 643 6.63 -12.99 -14.17
C ALA A 643 7.46 -13.22 -15.44
N ILE A 644 8.77 -13.39 -15.29
CA ILE A 644 9.77 -13.37 -16.37
C ILE A 644 10.46 -14.75 -16.57
N GLU A 645 10.03 -15.76 -15.81
CA GLU A 645 10.63 -17.12 -15.70
C GLU A 645 12.11 -17.15 -15.25
N ARG A 646 12.54 -18.30 -14.70
CA ARG A 646 13.82 -18.51 -13.99
C ARG A 646 15.07 -18.40 -14.86
#